data_AF-A0A2H0XCT9-F1
#
_entry.id   AF-A0A2H0XCT9-F1
#
_cell.length_a   1.000
_cell.length_b   1.000
_cell.length_c   1.000
_cell.angle_alpha   90.00
_cell.angle_beta   90.00
_cell.angle_gamma   90.00
#
_symmetry.space_group_name_H-M   'P 1'
#
loop_
_entity.id
_entity.type
_entity.pdbx_description
1 polymer ?
#
loop_
_entity_poly.entity_id
_entity_poly.type
_entity_poly.pdbx_seq_one_letter_code
_entity_poly.pdbx_strand_id
1 'polypeptide(L)'
;MVVGLVVAGRFVAVRFKKSYKTLTFTKDRAIFEIKVPKINDEEATYKSSAMAMESFFASLHGLLKSKIEDGEFFSLEIISKPGVGIKFYALCSQKSAGYLEGQIYANYPGAQLINVDTNFGDFDNEKYWEMVKLAEIKHYIFPLKTYNDLEIDTMSSATSAMSQLQEGESVSFQILVQPIGDVWQKEGNDYVSTMKTGKSPKEMTGAQNLVVLVLTEFWNILVKILTNSAMIFGGASSNEGVRDTRTSASAPKLTIVQEMEVNSIENKMAKMGFVSQMRFLVSAKTPERVRQNMRSAVASLSQFSTTNLNSLIVGETLTGEHAYTDFMDRVFDQSKSYILNVEELGSLYHLPSQTVETPNIGWSYSRKSEPPAGLPTKDCVYIADTVFRDQKVRFGLSNGDDRLRHMYVIGKSGTGKSTIFESMISQDIANGAGVGVLDPHGETIDKVLDRIPKNRVDDVIYFDPSDTEMPVALNLLEMSDLSQKNLMASALVSAIKHHFDYSWGPRLEYLLNYAILTLLEVQGTTMLGITRLMEDDNYRNFILHHVKDPVVLKFWDTEFKNMKNNPRLISEAVAPIQNKVNRFLASSTIRNILGQRKSTIDIEDAMNNGKILLMNLSKGKIGEDNADLLGALLVSRIQFFALQRAKIPSAERRPFYLYVDEFQNFATGSFESILSESRKYGLGLYLTHQYTAQL
;
A
#
# COMPACT_ATOMS: atom_id res chain seq x y z
N MET A 1 -43.23 -61.13 -8.99
CA MET A 1 -42.40 -60.68 -10.13
C MET A 1 -42.71 -59.25 -10.58
N VAL A 2 -43.98 -58.82 -10.62
CA VAL A 2 -44.38 -57.45 -11.05
C VAL A 2 -43.93 -56.33 -10.09
N VAL A 3 -43.94 -56.58 -8.76
CA VAL A 3 -43.49 -55.59 -7.76
C VAL A 3 -41.98 -55.36 -7.81
N GLY A 4 -41.18 -56.39 -8.13
CA GLY A 4 -39.73 -56.28 -8.28
C GLY A 4 -39.31 -55.48 -9.52
N LEU A 5 -40.08 -55.56 -10.61
CA LEU A 5 -39.86 -54.77 -11.83
C LEU A 5 -40.26 -53.29 -11.66
N VAL A 6 -41.28 -52.99 -10.85
CA VAL A 6 -41.66 -51.60 -10.55
C VAL A 6 -40.67 -50.94 -9.59
N VAL A 7 -40.13 -51.69 -8.62
CA VAL A 7 -39.08 -51.18 -7.70
C VAL A 7 -37.73 -51.06 -8.42
N ALA A 8 -37.35 -52.02 -9.28
CA ALA A 8 -36.16 -51.90 -10.11
C ALA A 8 -36.31 -50.79 -11.18
N GLY A 9 -37.49 -50.63 -11.76
CA GLY A 9 -37.82 -49.53 -12.67
C GLY A 9 -37.77 -48.16 -12.00
N ARG A 10 -38.24 -48.04 -10.75
CA ARG A 10 -38.08 -46.82 -9.93
C ARG A 10 -36.62 -46.60 -9.51
N PHE A 11 -35.88 -47.66 -9.16
CA PHE A 11 -34.48 -47.56 -8.74
C PHE A 11 -33.56 -47.19 -9.91
N VAL A 12 -33.83 -47.68 -11.12
CA VAL A 12 -33.12 -47.31 -12.35
C VAL A 12 -33.54 -45.92 -12.85
N ALA A 13 -34.82 -45.56 -12.77
CA ALA A 13 -35.30 -44.21 -13.12
C ALA A 13 -34.79 -43.12 -12.16
N VAL A 14 -34.55 -43.44 -10.89
CA VAL A 14 -33.91 -42.54 -9.91
C VAL A 14 -32.40 -42.46 -10.12
N ARG A 15 -31.75 -43.53 -10.62
CA ARG A 15 -30.30 -43.54 -10.88
C ARG A 15 -29.88 -42.91 -12.22
N PHE A 16 -30.82 -42.75 -13.16
CA PHE A 16 -30.57 -42.15 -14.49
C PHE A 16 -31.25 -40.80 -14.76
N LYS A 17 -32.04 -40.25 -13.83
CA LYS A 17 -32.38 -38.83 -13.87
C LYS A 17 -31.20 -38.04 -13.31
N LYS A 18 -30.35 -37.47 -14.17
CA LYS A 18 -29.53 -36.29 -13.82
C LYS A 18 -30.52 -35.25 -13.26
N SER A 19 -30.61 -35.11 -11.94
CA SER A 19 -31.45 -34.09 -11.32
C SER A 19 -30.73 -32.77 -11.49
N TYR A 20 -30.90 -32.13 -12.64
CA TYR A 20 -30.43 -30.77 -12.87
C TYR A 20 -31.03 -29.86 -11.80
N LYS A 21 -30.18 -29.23 -10.99
CA LYS A 21 -30.59 -28.30 -9.93
C LYS A 21 -30.41 -26.87 -10.45
N THR A 22 -31.34 -25.99 -10.13
CA THR A 22 -31.15 -24.54 -10.24
C THR A 22 -30.48 -24.07 -8.95
N LEU A 23 -29.29 -23.48 -9.05
CA LEU A 23 -28.51 -22.99 -7.91
C LEU A 23 -28.55 -21.46 -7.87
N THR A 24 -28.48 -20.88 -6.67
CA THR A 24 -28.33 -19.44 -6.43
C THR A 24 -27.40 -19.25 -5.23
N PHE A 25 -26.71 -18.12 -5.14
CA PHE A 25 -25.96 -17.83 -3.92
C PHE A 25 -26.95 -17.53 -2.77
N THR A 26 -26.68 -18.10 -1.60
CA THR A 26 -27.38 -17.68 -0.36
C THR A 26 -26.99 -16.25 0.02
N LYS A 27 -27.66 -15.64 1.01
CA LYS A 27 -27.29 -14.30 1.53
C LYS A 27 -25.84 -14.23 2.02
N ASP A 28 -25.27 -15.35 2.46
CA ASP A 28 -23.86 -15.45 2.87
C ASP A 28 -22.95 -15.71 1.67
N ARG A 29 -22.56 -14.63 0.97
CA ARG A 29 -21.66 -14.64 -0.19
C ARG A 29 -20.54 -13.62 -0.02
N ALA A 30 -19.38 -13.93 -0.60
CA ALA A 30 -18.27 -12.99 -0.71
C ALA A 30 -18.19 -12.46 -2.15
N ILE A 31 -18.00 -11.15 -2.30
CA ILE A 31 -17.82 -10.49 -3.59
C ILE A 31 -16.49 -9.75 -3.55
N PHE A 32 -15.56 -10.15 -4.41
CA PHE A 32 -14.24 -9.52 -4.52
C PHE A 32 -14.17 -8.68 -5.78
N GLU A 33 -13.97 -7.36 -5.64
CA GLU A 33 -13.48 -6.52 -6.74
C GLU A 33 -11.98 -6.79 -6.92
N ILE A 34 -11.60 -7.21 -8.13
CA ILE A 34 -10.22 -7.53 -8.48
C ILE A 34 -9.61 -6.34 -9.22
N LYS A 35 -8.69 -5.63 -8.58
CA LYS A 35 -7.90 -4.57 -9.19
C LYS A 35 -6.57 -5.12 -9.67
N VAL A 36 -6.28 -4.94 -10.94
CA VAL A 36 -5.02 -5.37 -11.56
C VAL A 36 -4.03 -4.18 -11.53
N PRO A 37 -2.79 -4.35 -11.08
CA PRO A 37 -1.79 -3.29 -11.09
C PRO A 37 -1.20 -3.13 -12.51
N LYS A 38 -0.92 -1.89 -12.91
CA LYS A 38 -0.22 -1.61 -14.18
C LYS A 38 1.29 -1.69 -13.93
N ILE A 39 1.94 -2.80 -14.34
CA ILE A 39 3.22 -3.22 -13.74
C ILE A 39 4.54 -2.96 -14.49
N ASN A 40 4.68 -2.44 -15.71
CA ASN A 40 5.92 -2.50 -16.52
C ASN A 40 6.70 -3.83 -16.38
N ASP A 41 6.17 -4.89 -17.00
CA ASP A 41 6.87 -6.17 -17.10
C ASP A 41 6.90 -6.56 -18.58
N GLU A 42 8.09 -6.53 -19.18
CA GLU A 42 8.30 -6.76 -20.62
C GLU A 42 7.97 -8.20 -21.04
N GLU A 43 7.87 -9.14 -20.07
CA GLU A 43 7.57 -10.56 -20.34
C GLU A 43 6.06 -10.91 -20.28
N ALA A 44 5.21 -9.98 -19.82
CA ALA A 44 3.78 -10.25 -19.62
C ALA A 44 2.99 -10.20 -20.94
N THR A 45 2.69 -11.38 -21.52
CA THR A 45 1.84 -11.53 -22.72
C THR A 45 0.39 -11.87 -22.37
N TYR A 46 -0.53 -11.77 -23.34
CA TYR A 46 -1.91 -12.24 -23.15
C TYR A 46 -1.96 -13.76 -22.90
N LYS A 47 -1.06 -14.54 -23.53
CA LYS A 47 -0.96 -15.98 -23.32
C LYS A 47 -0.57 -16.32 -21.89
N SER A 48 0.39 -15.61 -21.29
CA SER A 48 0.74 -15.83 -19.88
C SER A 48 -0.40 -15.47 -18.93
N SER A 49 -1.20 -14.47 -19.27
CA SER A 49 -2.39 -14.08 -18.48
C SER A 49 -3.51 -15.12 -18.56
N ALA A 50 -3.77 -15.68 -19.74
CA ALA A 50 -4.72 -16.76 -19.95
C ALA A 50 -4.26 -18.08 -19.29
N MET A 51 -2.96 -18.40 -19.38
CA MET A 51 -2.35 -19.54 -18.68
C MET A 51 -2.44 -19.42 -17.16
N ALA A 52 -2.24 -18.22 -16.61
CA ALA A 52 -2.44 -17.96 -15.18
C ALA A 52 -3.90 -18.22 -14.76
N MET A 53 -4.88 -17.87 -15.62
CA MET A 53 -6.27 -18.18 -15.34
C MET A 53 -6.58 -19.68 -15.50
N GLU A 54 -5.99 -20.37 -16.48
CA GLU A 54 -6.09 -21.84 -16.60
C GLU A 54 -5.58 -22.52 -15.32
N SER A 55 -4.43 -22.09 -14.79
CA SER A 55 -3.87 -22.57 -13.52
C SER A 55 -4.79 -22.24 -12.33
N PHE A 56 -5.41 -21.07 -12.32
CA PHE A 56 -6.42 -20.71 -11.33
C PHE A 56 -7.63 -21.65 -11.36
N PHE A 57 -8.22 -21.93 -12.53
CA PHE A 57 -9.34 -22.86 -12.63
C PHE A 57 -8.94 -24.30 -12.29
N ALA A 58 -7.73 -24.74 -12.69
CA ALA A 58 -7.20 -26.05 -12.29
C ALA A 58 -7.06 -26.15 -10.76
N SER A 59 -6.65 -25.07 -10.11
CA SER A 59 -6.58 -24.99 -8.65
C SER A 59 -7.98 -25.04 -8.04
N LEU A 60 -8.93 -24.23 -8.55
CA LEU A 60 -10.34 -24.26 -8.12
C LEU A 60 -10.98 -25.66 -8.25
N HIS A 61 -10.65 -26.41 -9.30
CA HIS A 61 -11.14 -27.78 -9.49
C HIS A 61 -10.70 -28.71 -8.34
N GLY A 62 -9.55 -28.43 -7.73
CA GLY A 62 -9.02 -29.13 -6.56
C GLY A 62 -9.97 -29.15 -5.35
N LEU A 63 -10.92 -28.20 -5.28
CA LEU A 63 -11.96 -28.22 -4.25
C LEU A 63 -12.80 -29.50 -4.28
N LEU A 64 -12.99 -30.16 -5.44
CA LEU A 64 -13.76 -31.40 -5.55
C LEU A 64 -13.20 -32.53 -4.67
N LYS A 65 -11.90 -32.48 -4.35
CA LYS A 65 -11.24 -33.45 -3.48
C LYS A 65 -11.56 -33.22 -2.00
N SER A 66 -11.98 -32.01 -1.65
CA SER A 66 -12.59 -31.72 -0.35
C SER A 66 -14.07 -32.13 -0.40
N LYS A 67 -14.70 -32.45 0.74
CA LYS A 67 -16.14 -32.73 0.79
C LYS A 67 -16.92 -31.43 0.50
N ILE A 68 -16.99 -31.01 -0.77
CA ILE A 68 -17.85 -29.92 -1.19
C ILE A 68 -19.28 -30.31 -0.87
N GLU A 69 -20.02 -29.40 -0.22
CA GLU A 69 -21.47 -29.51 -0.09
C GLU A 69 -22.11 -29.42 -1.48
N ASP A 70 -23.06 -30.32 -1.77
CA ASP A 70 -23.85 -30.31 -3.01
C ASP A 70 -24.28 -28.89 -3.42
N GLY A 71 -23.75 -28.35 -4.53
CA GLY A 71 -24.20 -27.09 -5.12
C GLY A 71 -23.27 -25.88 -5.01
N GLU A 72 -22.03 -26.01 -4.55
CA GLU A 72 -21.06 -24.89 -4.60
C GLU A 72 -20.63 -24.56 -6.04
N PHE A 73 -20.62 -23.26 -6.37
CA PHE A 73 -20.22 -22.72 -7.68
C PHE A 73 -19.59 -21.34 -7.50
N PHE A 74 -18.92 -20.84 -8.55
CA PHE A 74 -18.23 -19.55 -8.57
C PHE A 74 -18.79 -18.70 -9.72
N SER A 75 -18.77 -17.38 -9.53
CA SER A 75 -19.08 -16.42 -10.59
C SER A 75 -17.85 -15.55 -10.86
N LEU A 76 -17.46 -15.44 -12.13
CA LEU A 76 -16.46 -14.48 -12.59
C LEU A 76 -17.13 -13.49 -13.51
N GLU A 77 -16.92 -12.20 -13.25
CA GLU A 77 -17.71 -11.13 -13.85
C GLU A 77 -16.83 -9.99 -14.35
N ILE A 78 -17.17 -9.48 -15.53
CA ILE A 78 -16.61 -8.25 -16.10
C ILE A 78 -17.76 -7.27 -16.20
N ILE A 79 -17.60 -6.08 -15.64
CA ILE A 79 -18.62 -5.03 -15.69
C ILE A 79 -17.98 -3.79 -16.30
N SER A 80 -18.63 -3.24 -17.33
CA SER A 80 -18.24 -1.99 -17.98
C SER A 80 -19.35 -0.96 -17.91
N LYS A 81 -18.99 0.25 -17.45
CA LYS A 81 -19.89 1.41 -17.36
C LYS A 81 -19.11 2.71 -17.59
N PRO A 82 -19.65 3.69 -18.35
CA PRO A 82 -19.02 4.99 -18.51
C PRO A 82 -18.80 5.70 -17.16
N GLY A 83 -17.65 6.36 -17.02
CA GLY A 83 -17.21 7.03 -15.78
C GLY A 83 -16.60 6.10 -14.72
N VAL A 84 -17.02 4.85 -14.65
CA VAL A 84 -16.48 3.83 -13.72
C VAL A 84 -15.38 2.99 -14.39
N GLY A 85 -15.50 2.76 -15.70
CA GLY A 85 -14.57 1.94 -16.47
C GLY A 85 -14.91 0.45 -16.42
N ILE A 86 -13.91 -0.38 -16.72
CA ILE A 86 -14.00 -1.84 -16.70
C ILE A 86 -13.49 -2.36 -15.35
N LYS A 87 -14.32 -3.15 -14.69
CA LYS A 87 -14.04 -3.79 -13.41
C LYS A 87 -14.21 -5.31 -13.48
N PHE A 88 -13.41 -6.00 -12.69
CA PHE A 88 -13.40 -7.45 -12.59
C PHE A 88 -13.88 -7.88 -11.21
N TYR A 89 -14.70 -8.92 -11.17
CA TYR A 89 -15.22 -9.45 -9.93
C TYR A 89 -15.16 -10.97 -9.88
N ALA A 90 -14.96 -11.50 -8.68
CA ALA A 90 -15.16 -12.90 -8.40
C ALA A 90 -16.08 -13.08 -7.19
N LEU A 91 -17.08 -13.96 -7.31
CA LEU A 91 -18.01 -14.29 -6.24
C LEU A 91 -17.96 -15.77 -5.89
N CYS A 92 -18.14 -16.04 -4.61
CA CYS A 92 -18.28 -17.40 -4.08
C CYS A 92 -19.12 -17.40 -2.79
N SER A 93 -19.35 -18.60 -2.26
CA SER A 93 -19.88 -18.75 -0.90
C SER A 93 -18.91 -18.14 0.12
N GLN A 94 -19.42 -17.65 1.26
CA GLN A 94 -18.55 -17.12 2.32
C GLN A 94 -17.55 -18.18 2.83
N LYS A 95 -17.89 -19.48 2.75
CA LYS A 95 -17.02 -20.59 3.15
C LYS A 95 -15.79 -20.72 2.25
N SER A 96 -15.94 -20.46 0.95
CA SER A 96 -14.86 -20.55 -0.04
C SER A 96 -14.11 -19.24 -0.26
N ALA A 97 -14.50 -18.17 0.42
CA ALA A 97 -13.90 -16.83 0.29
C ALA A 97 -12.38 -16.85 0.45
N GLY A 98 -11.87 -17.40 1.56
CA GLY A 98 -10.42 -17.46 1.81
C GLY A 98 -9.66 -18.35 0.83
N TYR A 99 -10.30 -19.41 0.32
CA TYR A 99 -9.70 -20.27 -0.70
C TYR A 99 -9.60 -19.55 -2.04
N LEU A 100 -10.70 -18.92 -2.49
CA LEU A 100 -10.75 -18.13 -3.72
C LEU A 100 -9.73 -16.99 -3.69
N GLU A 101 -9.67 -16.23 -2.60
CA GLU A 101 -8.69 -15.17 -2.36
C GLU A 101 -7.25 -15.69 -2.48
N GLY A 102 -6.95 -16.82 -1.82
CA GLY A 102 -5.64 -17.47 -1.91
C GLY A 102 -5.28 -17.89 -3.35
N GLN A 103 -6.24 -18.42 -4.12
CA GLN A 103 -6.00 -18.80 -5.52
C GLN A 103 -5.79 -17.60 -6.44
N ILE A 104 -6.51 -16.48 -6.21
CA ILE A 104 -6.27 -15.26 -6.99
C ILE A 104 -4.87 -14.71 -6.69
N TYR A 105 -4.46 -14.62 -5.42
CA TYR A 105 -3.11 -14.15 -5.07
C TYR A 105 -1.99 -15.07 -5.56
N ALA A 106 -2.23 -16.39 -5.61
CA ALA A 106 -1.24 -17.34 -6.10
C ALA A 106 -0.96 -17.19 -7.61
N ASN A 107 -1.99 -16.94 -8.41
CA ASN A 107 -1.87 -16.82 -9.86
C ASN A 107 -1.67 -15.36 -10.32
N TYR A 108 -2.11 -14.39 -9.51
CA TYR A 108 -1.97 -12.96 -9.74
C TYR A 108 -1.44 -12.24 -8.49
N PRO A 109 -0.13 -12.36 -8.16
CA PRO A 109 0.43 -11.83 -6.91
C PRO A 109 0.31 -10.32 -6.74
N GLY A 110 0.25 -9.58 -7.85
CA GLY A 110 0.08 -8.13 -7.85
C GLY A 110 -1.38 -7.67 -7.72
N ALA A 111 -2.37 -8.57 -7.90
CA ALA A 111 -3.77 -8.19 -7.82
C ALA A 111 -4.11 -7.64 -6.43
N GLN A 112 -4.97 -6.64 -6.37
CA GLN A 112 -5.55 -6.14 -5.14
C GLN A 112 -7.02 -6.55 -5.09
N LEU A 113 -7.38 -7.30 -4.06
CA LEU A 113 -8.76 -7.67 -3.80
C LEU A 113 -9.39 -6.64 -2.86
N ILE A 114 -10.63 -6.28 -3.11
CA ILE A 114 -11.45 -5.45 -2.23
C ILE A 114 -12.77 -6.18 -2.03
N ASN A 115 -13.10 -6.50 -0.78
CA ASN A 115 -14.41 -7.05 -0.46
C ASN A 115 -15.48 -5.96 -0.57
N VAL A 116 -16.52 -6.20 -1.36
CA VAL A 116 -17.60 -5.24 -1.62
C VAL A 116 -18.96 -5.86 -1.33
N ASP A 117 -19.92 -5.07 -0.86
CA ASP A 117 -21.28 -5.56 -0.61
C ASP A 117 -22.04 -5.80 -1.92
N THR A 118 -21.76 -4.99 -2.94
CA THR A 118 -22.33 -5.12 -4.29
C THR A 118 -21.26 -4.81 -5.34
N ASN A 119 -21.31 -5.51 -6.47
CA ASN A 119 -20.41 -5.27 -7.60
C ASN A 119 -21.04 -4.44 -8.73
N PHE A 120 -22.31 -4.06 -8.56
CA PHE A 120 -23.12 -3.41 -9.57
C PHE A 120 -23.30 -1.90 -9.21
N GLY A 121 -23.28 -1.49 -7.94
CA GLY A 121 -23.47 -0.08 -7.54
C GLY A 121 -24.89 0.44 -7.81
N ASP A 122 -25.12 1.75 -7.69
CA ASP A 122 -26.46 2.36 -7.92
C ASP A 122 -26.78 2.47 -9.42
N PHE A 123 -27.93 1.90 -9.83
CA PHE A 123 -28.46 1.91 -11.21
C PHE A 123 -29.55 2.93 -11.44
N ASP A 124 -29.54 4.04 -10.70
CA ASP A 124 -30.64 5.01 -10.67
C ASP A 124 -31.02 5.63 -12.03
N ASN A 125 -30.20 5.47 -13.07
CA ASN A 125 -30.40 6.07 -14.39
C ASN A 125 -30.72 5.09 -15.54
N GLU A 126 -30.83 3.78 -15.28
CA GLU A 126 -31.04 2.75 -16.31
C GLU A 126 -32.48 2.25 -16.35
N LYS A 127 -33.12 2.24 -17.54
CA LYS A 127 -34.56 1.96 -17.70
C LYS A 127 -34.88 0.60 -18.33
N TYR A 128 -33.99 0.06 -19.15
CA TYR A 128 -34.22 -1.18 -19.89
C TYR A 128 -33.05 -2.15 -19.69
N TRP A 129 -33.40 -3.41 -19.51
CA TRP A 129 -32.49 -4.52 -19.26
C TRP A 129 -32.76 -5.65 -20.26
N GLU A 130 -31.71 -6.21 -20.84
CA GLU A 130 -31.76 -7.44 -21.62
C GLU A 130 -30.59 -8.32 -21.23
N MET A 131 -30.87 -9.60 -20.97
CA MET A 131 -29.87 -10.60 -20.68
C MET A 131 -29.96 -11.73 -21.70
N VAL A 132 -28.80 -12.15 -22.22
CA VAL A 132 -28.68 -13.30 -23.12
C VAL A 132 -27.84 -14.35 -22.44
N LYS A 133 -28.41 -15.55 -22.26
CA LYS A 133 -27.67 -16.77 -21.91
C LYS A 133 -27.12 -17.36 -23.21
N LEU A 134 -25.82 -17.61 -23.24
CA LEU A 134 -25.14 -18.15 -24.40
C LEU A 134 -25.36 -19.67 -24.49
N ALA A 135 -25.42 -20.20 -25.71
CA ALA A 135 -25.50 -21.62 -25.99
C ALA A 135 -24.40 -22.04 -26.99
N GLU A 136 -24.00 -23.31 -26.96
CA GLU A 136 -23.09 -23.88 -27.95
C GLU A 136 -23.85 -24.32 -29.21
N ILE A 137 -23.27 -24.12 -30.39
CA ILE A 137 -23.87 -24.59 -31.65
C ILE A 137 -23.79 -26.12 -31.77
N LYS A 138 -22.63 -26.68 -31.42
CA LYS A 138 -22.38 -28.12 -31.41
C LYS A 138 -22.38 -28.62 -29.97
N HIS A 139 -22.57 -29.93 -29.80
CA HIS A 139 -22.41 -30.58 -28.50
C HIS A 139 -21.08 -30.23 -27.80
N TYR A 140 -21.08 -30.16 -26.46
CA TYR A 140 -19.92 -29.71 -25.65
C TYR A 140 -18.63 -30.49 -25.87
N ILE A 141 -18.68 -31.69 -26.47
CA ILE A 141 -17.49 -32.49 -26.77
C ILE A 141 -16.57 -31.78 -27.75
N PHE A 142 -17.12 -30.92 -28.63
CA PHE A 142 -16.35 -30.07 -29.51
C PHE A 142 -15.80 -28.88 -28.70
N PRO A 143 -14.49 -28.61 -28.73
CA PRO A 143 -13.92 -27.49 -27.98
C PRO A 143 -14.24 -26.16 -28.63
N LEU A 144 -14.11 -25.08 -27.86
CA LEU A 144 -13.94 -23.73 -28.39
C LEU A 144 -12.48 -23.51 -28.82
N LYS A 145 -12.25 -22.52 -29.68
CA LYS A 145 -10.89 -22.06 -29.99
C LYS A 145 -10.24 -21.47 -28.73
N THR A 146 -9.00 -21.83 -28.41
CA THR A 146 -8.33 -21.41 -27.17
C THR A 146 -7.20 -20.41 -27.41
N TYR A 147 -6.66 -19.82 -26.34
CA TYR A 147 -5.58 -18.83 -26.40
C TYR A 147 -4.30 -19.37 -27.09
N ASN A 148 -4.15 -20.70 -27.22
CA ASN A 148 -3.07 -21.32 -27.97
C ASN A 148 -3.19 -21.06 -29.48
N ASP A 149 -4.41 -21.06 -30.00
CA ASP A 149 -4.74 -20.89 -31.43
C ASP A 149 -5.04 -19.42 -31.81
N LEU A 150 -5.16 -18.54 -30.82
CA LEU A 150 -5.48 -17.14 -31.01
C LEU A 150 -4.21 -16.32 -31.24
N GLU A 151 -4.30 -15.33 -32.13
CA GLU A 151 -3.18 -14.44 -32.47
C GLU A 151 -3.20 -13.15 -31.64
N ILE A 152 -4.39 -12.77 -31.15
CA ILE A 152 -4.64 -11.54 -30.40
C ILE A 152 -5.26 -11.84 -29.04
N ASP A 153 -5.14 -10.89 -28.11
CA ASP A 153 -5.80 -10.97 -26.81
C ASP A 153 -7.33 -10.88 -26.96
N THR A 154 -8.03 -11.92 -26.54
CA THR A 154 -9.49 -12.02 -26.56
C THR A 154 -10.16 -11.06 -25.59
N MET A 155 -9.47 -10.69 -24.51
CA MET A 155 -9.95 -9.70 -23.56
C MET A 155 -9.91 -8.31 -24.15
N SER A 156 -8.95 -7.98 -25.02
CA SER A 156 -8.92 -6.68 -25.72
C SER A 156 -10.14 -6.49 -26.62
N SER A 157 -10.56 -7.51 -27.35
CA SER A 157 -11.74 -7.42 -28.23
C SER A 157 -13.05 -7.40 -27.45
N ALA A 158 -13.18 -8.22 -26.39
CA ALA A 158 -14.34 -8.21 -25.50
C ALA A 158 -14.46 -6.87 -24.75
N THR A 159 -13.36 -6.36 -24.20
CA THR A 159 -13.34 -5.08 -23.47
C THR A 159 -13.49 -3.87 -24.39
N SER A 160 -13.01 -3.94 -25.64
CA SER A 160 -13.24 -2.89 -26.64
C SER A 160 -14.70 -2.80 -27.08
N ALA A 161 -15.39 -3.94 -27.22
CA ALA A 161 -16.83 -3.95 -27.48
C ALA A 161 -17.61 -3.35 -26.31
N MET A 162 -17.09 -3.50 -25.09
CA MET A 162 -17.64 -2.94 -23.85
C MET A 162 -17.22 -1.49 -23.57
N SER A 163 -16.28 -0.90 -24.31
CA SER A 163 -15.78 0.46 -24.06
C SER A 163 -16.55 1.55 -24.81
N GLN A 164 -17.32 1.18 -25.85
CA GLN A 164 -18.13 2.10 -26.67
C GLN A 164 -19.51 2.42 -26.06
N LEU A 165 -19.56 2.62 -24.75
CA LEU A 165 -20.80 2.86 -24.01
C LEU A 165 -21.08 4.35 -23.81
N GLN A 166 -22.35 4.74 -23.87
CA GLN A 166 -22.83 6.10 -23.59
C GLN A 166 -23.31 6.22 -22.13
N GLU A 167 -23.40 7.45 -21.63
CA GLU A 167 -23.82 7.70 -20.25
C GLU A 167 -25.22 7.11 -19.94
N GLY A 168 -25.29 6.26 -18.90
CA GLY A 168 -26.48 5.49 -18.55
C GLY A 168 -26.64 4.19 -19.34
N GLU A 169 -25.53 3.63 -19.84
CA GLU A 169 -25.44 2.29 -20.41
C GLU A 169 -24.44 1.44 -19.62
N SER A 170 -24.71 0.15 -19.57
CA SER A 170 -23.76 -0.83 -19.02
C SER A 170 -23.77 -2.13 -19.82
N VAL A 171 -22.63 -2.81 -19.83
CA VAL A 171 -22.49 -4.17 -20.33
C VAL A 171 -21.75 -4.99 -19.29
N SER A 172 -22.33 -6.13 -18.95
CA SER A 172 -21.75 -7.06 -17.98
C SER A 172 -21.68 -8.45 -18.56
N PHE A 173 -20.55 -9.11 -18.41
CA PHE A 173 -20.32 -10.50 -18.79
C PHE A 173 -20.14 -11.32 -17.51
N GLN A 174 -20.81 -12.47 -17.45
CA GLN A 174 -20.73 -13.37 -16.30
C GLN A 174 -20.53 -14.80 -16.75
N ILE A 175 -19.58 -15.47 -16.11
CA ILE A 175 -19.33 -16.90 -16.24
C ILE A 175 -19.61 -17.54 -14.88
N LEU A 176 -20.62 -18.41 -14.83
CA LEU A 176 -20.92 -19.28 -13.70
C LEU A 176 -20.24 -20.63 -13.93
N VAL A 177 -19.44 -21.09 -12.98
CA VAL A 177 -18.70 -22.35 -13.08
C VAL A 177 -18.87 -23.20 -11.83
N GLN A 178 -19.03 -24.50 -12.05
CA GLN A 178 -19.00 -25.50 -11.00
C GLN A 178 -18.06 -26.64 -11.40
N PRO A 179 -17.06 -26.98 -10.58
CA PRO A 179 -16.21 -28.13 -10.84
C PRO A 179 -17.02 -29.41 -11.07
N ILE A 180 -16.67 -30.20 -12.09
CA ILE A 180 -17.25 -31.54 -12.32
C ILE A 180 -16.16 -32.61 -12.28
N GLY A 181 -16.46 -33.75 -11.66
CA GLY A 181 -15.55 -34.90 -11.63
C GLY A 181 -15.36 -35.57 -13.00
N ASP A 182 -14.42 -36.52 -13.09
CA ASP A 182 -13.91 -37.09 -14.35
C ASP A 182 -14.85 -38.09 -15.05
N VAL A 183 -16.14 -37.78 -15.11
CA VAL A 183 -17.19 -38.63 -15.70
C VAL A 183 -17.59 -38.12 -17.10
N TRP A 184 -17.47 -36.82 -17.35
CA TRP A 184 -17.97 -36.19 -18.57
C TRP A 184 -17.11 -36.49 -19.80
N GLN A 185 -15.83 -36.83 -19.60
CA GLN A 185 -14.87 -37.15 -20.65
C GLN A 185 -15.26 -38.41 -21.43
N LYS A 186 -16.04 -39.30 -20.80
CA LYS A 186 -16.47 -40.56 -21.40
C LYS A 186 -17.22 -40.36 -22.72
N GLU A 187 -18.11 -39.36 -22.79
CA GLU A 187 -18.90 -39.10 -24.00
C GLU A 187 -18.02 -38.71 -25.20
N GLY A 188 -16.98 -37.89 -24.97
CA GLY A 188 -16.01 -37.53 -26.01
C GLY A 188 -15.11 -38.69 -26.41
N ASN A 189 -14.61 -39.47 -25.44
CA ASN A 189 -13.78 -40.64 -25.71
C ASN A 189 -14.53 -41.72 -26.51
N ASP A 190 -15.82 -41.94 -26.21
CA ASP A 190 -16.67 -42.87 -26.94
C ASP A 190 -16.85 -42.41 -28.40
N TYR A 191 -17.06 -41.11 -28.64
CA TYR A 191 -17.13 -40.52 -30.00
C TYR A 191 -15.81 -40.71 -30.77
N VAL A 192 -14.68 -40.36 -30.15
CA VAL A 192 -13.34 -40.51 -30.75
C VAL A 192 -13.04 -41.97 -31.12
N SER A 193 -13.36 -42.91 -30.22
CA SER A 193 -13.16 -44.34 -30.47
C SER A 193 -13.99 -44.83 -31.66
N THR A 194 -15.21 -44.31 -31.81
CA THR A 194 -16.11 -44.64 -32.93
C THR A 194 -15.55 -44.11 -34.25
N MET A 195 -15.06 -42.87 -34.27
CA MET A 195 -14.46 -42.25 -35.46
C MET A 195 -13.17 -42.95 -35.90
N LYS A 196 -12.29 -43.33 -34.96
CA LYS A 196 -11.02 -44.03 -35.27
C LYS A 196 -11.22 -45.50 -35.70
N THR A 197 -12.22 -46.20 -35.17
CA THR A 197 -12.40 -47.64 -35.42
C THR A 197 -13.43 -47.97 -36.49
N GLY A 198 -14.33 -47.04 -36.85
CA GLY A 198 -15.39 -47.25 -37.84
C GLY A 198 -16.45 -48.29 -37.45
N LYS A 199 -16.43 -48.80 -36.21
CA LYS A 199 -17.41 -49.76 -35.71
C LYS A 199 -18.53 -49.00 -34.99
N SER A 200 -19.79 -49.17 -35.43
CA SER A 200 -20.93 -48.62 -34.68
C SER A 200 -20.97 -49.25 -33.27
N PRO A 201 -21.34 -48.52 -32.21
CA PRO A 201 -21.40 -49.04 -30.85
C PRO A 201 -22.55 -50.06 -30.72
N LYS A 202 -22.28 -51.31 -31.12
CA LYS A 202 -23.24 -52.43 -31.06
C LYS A 202 -23.18 -53.22 -29.75
N GLU A 203 -22.30 -52.85 -28.82
CA GLU A 203 -22.19 -53.51 -27.51
C GLU A 203 -22.27 -52.55 -26.30
N MET A 204 -22.76 -51.31 -26.49
CA MET A 204 -22.98 -50.36 -25.40
C MET A 204 -24.43 -49.87 -25.40
N THR A 205 -25.26 -50.48 -24.54
CA THR A 205 -26.64 -50.08 -24.27
C THR A 205 -26.68 -48.69 -23.62
N GLY A 206 -26.71 -47.65 -24.46
CA GLY A 206 -26.81 -46.24 -24.06
C GLY A 206 -26.15 -45.26 -25.04
N ALA A 207 -25.11 -45.71 -25.78
CA ALA A 207 -24.30 -44.85 -26.65
C ALA A 207 -24.91 -44.61 -28.07
N GLN A 208 -25.87 -45.43 -28.49
CA GLN A 208 -26.46 -45.33 -29.84
C GLN A 208 -27.21 -44.02 -30.08
N ASN A 209 -27.89 -43.48 -29.06
CA ASN A 209 -28.63 -42.23 -29.22
C ASN A 209 -27.68 -41.01 -29.28
N LEU A 210 -26.59 -41.00 -28.53
CA LEU A 210 -25.62 -39.88 -28.48
C LEU A 210 -24.86 -39.72 -29.81
N VAL A 211 -24.26 -40.81 -30.31
CA VAL A 211 -23.48 -40.76 -31.57
C VAL A 211 -24.37 -40.38 -32.74
N VAL A 212 -25.60 -40.90 -32.79
CA VAL A 212 -26.59 -40.49 -33.79
C VAL A 212 -26.97 -39.01 -33.62
N LEU A 213 -27.17 -38.53 -32.38
CA LEU A 213 -27.55 -37.14 -32.11
C LEU A 213 -26.47 -36.15 -32.57
N VAL A 214 -25.20 -36.41 -32.27
CA VAL A 214 -24.05 -35.60 -32.73
C VAL A 214 -23.93 -35.60 -34.25
N LEU A 215 -24.06 -36.77 -34.91
CA LEU A 215 -24.03 -36.87 -36.36
C LEU A 215 -25.24 -36.19 -37.02
N THR A 216 -26.42 -36.22 -36.40
CA THR A 216 -27.62 -35.51 -36.88
C THR A 216 -27.56 -34.00 -36.65
N GLU A 217 -26.94 -33.52 -35.56
CA GLU A 217 -26.69 -32.09 -35.38
C GLU A 217 -25.75 -31.57 -36.47
N PHE A 218 -24.69 -32.32 -36.78
CA PHE A 218 -23.81 -32.03 -37.89
C PHE A 218 -24.57 -31.92 -39.22
N TRP A 219 -25.44 -32.88 -39.54
CA TRP A 219 -26.25 -32.86 -40.76
C TRP A 219 -27.27 -31.69 -40.77
N ASN A 220 -27.92 -31.39 -39.65
CA ASN A 220 -28.89 -30.30 -39.54
C ASN A 220 -28.25 -28.91 -39.65
N ILE A 221 -27.03 -28.71 -39.14
CA ILE A 221 -26.26 -27.48 -39.30
C ILE A 221 -25.84 -27.30 -40.76
N LEU A 222 -25.36 -28.37 -41.41
CA LEU A 222 -24.97 -28.36 -42.82
C LEU A 222 -26.18 -28.08 -43.73
N VAL A 223 -27.34 -28.68 -43.43
CA VAL A 223 -28.62 -28.38 -44.11
C VAL A 223 -29.05 -26.94 -43.86
N LYS A 224 -28.94 -26.37 -42.64
CA LYS A 224 -29.29 -24.96 -42.38
C LYS A 224 -28.39 -23.97 -43.13
N ILE A 225 -27.10 -24.28 -43.28
CA ILE A 225 -26.15 -23.48 -44.06
C ILE A 225 -26.47 -23.59 -45.56
N LEU A 226 -26.82 -24.78 -46.06
CA LEU A 226 -27.23 -25.02 -47.44
C LEU A 226 -28.61 -24.42 -47.77
N THR A 227 -29.59 -24.48 -46.86
CA THR A 227 -30.93 -23.91 -47.07
C THR A 227 -30.94 -22.39 -46.99
N ASN A 228 -30.07 -21.77 -46.18
CA ASN A 228 -29.90 -20.32 -46.19
C ASN A 228 -29.12 -19.81 -47.43
N SER A 229 -28.40 -20.68 -48.13
CA SER A 229 -27.72 -20.37 -49.40
C SER A 229 -28.53 -20.79 -50.65
N ALA A 230 -29.59 -21.58 -50.48
CA ALA A 230 -30.46 -22.05 -51.57
C ALA A 230 -31.46 -20.99 -52.11
N MET A 231 -31.47 -19.75 -51.60
CA MET A 231 -32.16 -18.64 -52.28
C MET A 231 -31.32 -17.99 -53.39
N ILE A 232 -30.08 -18.46 -53.66
CA ILE A 232 -29.16 -17.77 -54.59
C ILE A 232 -28.74 -18.62 -55.81
N PHE A 233 -28.88 -19.94 -55.82
CA PHE A 233 -28.55 -20.75 -57.00
C PHE A 233 -29.61 -21.81 -57.31
N GLY A 234 -30.34 -21.59 -58.41
CA GLY A 234 -31.20 -22.59 -59.03
C GLY A 234 -30.41 -23.57 -59.89
N GLY A 235 -30.86 -24.82 -59.93
CA GLY A 235 -30.36 -25.84 -60.86
C GLY A 235 -30.66 -27.26 -60.39
N ALA A 236 -31.51 -27.96 -61.14
CA ALA A 236 -31.96 -29.33 -60.88
C ALA A 236 -31.16 -30.36 -61.67
N SER A 237 -30.96 -31.55 -61.10
CA SER A 237 -31.00 -32.93 -61.67
C SER A 237 -30.19 -33.86 -60.74
N SER A 238 -30.35 -35.18 -60.62
CA SER A 238 -31.31 -36.20 -61.03
C SER A 238 -30.86 -37.50 -60.33
N ASN A 239 -31.80 -38.37 -59.98
CA ASN A 239 -31.54 -39.72 -59.45
C ASN A 239 -30.83 -40.63 -60.46
N GLU A 240 -29.94 -41.50 -59.98
CA GLU A 240 -29.81 -42.90 -60.45
C GLU A 240 -29.10 -43.74 -59.37
N GLY A 241 -29.50 -45.01 -59.23
CA GLY A 241 -29.22 -45.82 -58.04
C GLY A 241 -28.37 -47.09 -58.25
N VAL A 242 -28.42 -47.91 -57.20
CA VAL A 242 -28.26 -49.38 -57.14
C VAL A 242 -26.90 -49.99 -56.71
N ARG A 243 -26.97 -50.57 -55.49
CA ARG A 243 -26.44 -51.85 -54.93
C ARG A 243 -24.96 -52.09 -54.60
N ASP A 244 -24.81 -52.40 -53.29
CA ASP A 244 -24.09 -53.51 -52.65
C ASP A 244 -22.79 -54.04 -53.27
N THR A 245 -21.70 -53.94 -52.50
CA THR A 245 -20.84 -55.09 -52.20
C THR A 245 -20.18 -54.92 -50.82
N ARG A 246 -20.29 -55.96 -49.98
CA ARG A 246 -19.56 -56.11 -48.73
C ARG A 246 -18.08 -56.35 -49.03
N THR A 247 -17.21 -55.50 -48.52
CA THR A 247 -15.78 -55.79 -48.36
C THR A 247 -15.27 -55.28 -47.01
N SER A 248 -14.48 -56.14 -46.37
CA SER A 248 -13.67 -55.98 -45.16
C SER A 248 -13.35 -54.53 -44.74
N ALA A 249 -13.77 -54.16 -43.53
CA ALA A 249 -13.46 -52.88 -42.90
C ALA A 249 -11.97 -52.79 -42.54
N SER A 250 -11.16 -52.25 -43.45
CA SER A 250 -9.98 -51.47 -43.06
C SER A 250 -10.48 -50.25 -42.27
N ALA A 251 -9.79 -49.86 -41.19
CA ALA A 251 -10.12 -48.65 -40.44
C ALA A 251 -10.37 -47.48 -41.42
N PRO A 252 -11.48 -46.73 -41.28
CA PRO A 252 -11.78 -45.64 -42.19
C PRO A 252 -10.64 -44.63 -42.16
N LYS A 253 -10.07 -44.28 -43.33
CA LYS A 253 -9.11 -43.18 -43.42
C LYS A 253 -9.89 -41.88 -43.17
N LEU A 254 -9.70 -41.31 -41.98
CA LEU A 254 -10.23 -40.01 -41.63
C LEU A 254 -9.66 -38.96 -42.60
N THR A 255 -10.49 -37.99 -42.97
CA THR A 255 -9.98 -36.80 -43.67
C THR A 255 -9.11 -35.97 -42.72
N ILE A 256 -8.21 -35.15 -43.26
CA ILE A 256 -7.35 -34.25 -42.45
C ILE A 256 -8.21 -33.40 -41.48
N VAL A 257 -9.38 -32.94 -41.94
CA VAL A 257 -10.32 -32.16 -41.11
C VAL A 257 -10.89 -32.98 -39.96
N GLN A 258 -11.28 -34.22 -40.21
CA GLN A 258 -11.79 -35.12 -39.16
C GLN A 258 -10.69 -35.54 -38.19
N GLU A 259 -9.46 -35.71 -38.65
CA GLU A 259 -8.31 -36.01 -37.79
C GLU A 259 -8.00 -34.83 -36.86
N MET A 260 -8.00 -33.59 -37.39
CA MET A 260 -7.87 -32.38 -36.57
C MET A 260 -9.00 -32.27 -35.54
N GLU A 261 -10.25 -32.49 -35.94
CA GLU A 261 -11.41 -32.46 -35.04
C GLU A 261 -11.29 -33.48 -33.91
N VAL A 262 -10.97 -34.74 -34.24
CA VAL A 262 -10.79 -35.83 -33.27
C VAL A 262 -9.67 -35.50 -32.29
N ASN A 263 -8.54 -34.99 -32.78
CA ASN A 263 -7.41 -34.60 -31.92
C ASN A 263 -7.79 -33.44 -30.98
N SER A 264 -8.56 -32.44 -31.45
CA SER A 264 -9.05 -31.35 -30.61
C SER A 264 -9.99 -31.84 -29.51
N ILE A 265 -10.86 -32.83 -29.81
CA ILE A 265 -11.72 -33.47 -28.80
C ILE A 265 -10.88 -34.21 -27.76
N GLU A 266 -9.89 -35.02 -28.19
CA GLU A 266 -8.99 -35.73 -27.27
C GLU A 266 -8.25 -34.76 -26.35
N ASN A 267 -7.75 -33.65 -26.88
CA ASN A 267 -7.10 -32.59 -26.09
C ASN A 267 -8.07 -31.98 -25.06
N LYS A 268 -9.34 -31.74 -25.43
CA LYS A 268 -10.35 -31.24 -24.49
C LYS A 268 -10.60 -32.24 -23.36
N MET A 269 -10.72 -33.52 -23.68
CA MET A 269 -10.97 -34.59 -22.70
C MET A 269 -9.79 -34.83 -21.75
N ALA A 270 -8.57 -34.45 -22.12
CA ALA A 270 -7.40 -34.62 -21.26
C ALA A 270 -7.33 -33.61 -20.08
N LYS A 271 -8.23 -32.62 -20.05
CA LYS A 271 -8.21 -31.53 -19.07
C LYS A 271 -9.34 -31.62 -18.04
N MET A 272 -9.18 -30.89 -16.95
CA MET A 272 -10.21 -30.74 -15.90
C MET A 272 -11.39 -29.92 -16.45
N GLY A 273 -12.62 -30.32 -16.09
CA GLY A 273 -13.85 -29.74 -16.61
C GLY A 273 -14.68 -29.03 -15.56
N PHE A 274 -15.50 -28.08 -16.03
CA PHE A 274 -16.49 -27.36 -15.26
C PHE A 274 -17.83 -27.40 -15.97
N VAL A 275 -18.91 -27.58 -15.20
CA VAL A 275 -20.24 -27.20 -15.66
C VAL A 275 -20.27 -25.67 -15.70
N SER A 276 -20.60 -25.13 -16.86
CA SER A 276 -20.44 -23.71 -17.15
C SER A 276 -21.72 -23.12 -17.76
N GLN A 277 -22.02 -21.88 -17.39
CA GLN A 277 -23.06 -21.07 -18.02
C GLN A 277 -22.55 -19.65 -18.17
N MET A 278 -22.61 -19.13 -19.40
CA MET A 278 -22.16 -17.77 -19.71
C MET A 278 -23.32 -16.90 -20.14
N ARG A 279 -23.28 -15.62 -19.76
CA ARG A 279 -24.33 -14.66 -20.12
C ARG A 279 -23.83 -13.23 -20.16
N PHE A 280 -24.51 -12.43 -20.97
CA PHE A 280 -24.39 -10.98 -20.98
C PHE A 280 -25.63 -10.35 -20.38
N LEU A 281 -25.46 -9.31 -19.58
CA LEU A 281 -26.51 -8.36 -19.21
C LEU A 281 -26.16 -7.00 -19.79
N VAL A 282 -27.11 -6.39 -20.48
CA VAL A 282 -26.96 -5.07 -21.09
C VAL A 282 -28.10 -4.18 -20.62
N SER A 283 -27.75 -2.93 -20.34
CA SER A 283 -28.71 -1.91 -19.97
C SER A 283 -28.46 -0.60 -20.69
N ALA A 284 -29.55 0.13 -20.93
CA ALA A 284 -29.52 1.45 -21.53
C ALA A 284 -30.81 2.22 -21.25
N LYS A 285 -30.83 3.49 -21.67
CA LYS A 285 -32.02 4.36 -21.63
C LYS A 285 -33.09 4.01 -22.66
N THR A 286 -32.74 3.28 -23.73
CA THR A 286 -33.63 2.92 -24.85
C THR A 286 -33.42 1.47 -25.30
N PRO A 287 -34.47 0.72 -25.70
CA PRO A 287 -34.35 -0.66 -26.19
C PRO A 287 -33.44 -0.83 -27.42
N GLU A 288 -33.35 0.18 -28.29
CA GLU A 288 -32.50 0.15 -29.48
C GLU A 288 -31.02 0.07 -29.11
N ARG A 289 -30.60 0.88 -28.11
CA ARG A 289 -29.23 0.86 -27.57
C ARG A 289 -28.92 -0.44 -26.86
N VAL A 290 -29.87 -1.01 -26.11
CA VAL A 290 -29.71 -2.35 -25.51
C VAL A 290 -29.42 -3.40 -26.59
N ARG A 291 -30.24 -3.45 -27.65
CA ARG A 291 -30.05 -4.37 -28.78
C ARG A 291 -28.72 -4.17 -29.50
N GLN A 292 -28.30 -2.92 -29.71
CA GLN A 292 -27.02 -2.61 -30.35
C GLN A 292 -25.84 -3.07 -29.50
N ASN A 293 -25.82 -2.71 -28.22
CA ASN A 293 -24.74 -3.06 -27.29
C ASN A 293 -24.69 -4.58 -27.06
N MET A 294 -25.84 -5.26 -26.96
CA MET A 294 -25.92 -6.72 -26.88
C MET A 294 -25.36 -7.41 -28.12
N ARG A 295 -25.68 -6.92 -29.32
CA ARG A 295 -25.11 -7.47 -30.57
C ARG A 295 -23.60 -7.30 -30.61
N SER A 296 -23.07 -6.14 -30.23
CA SER A 296 -21.62 -5.91 -30.16
C SER A 296 -20.94 -6.85 -29.16
N ALA A 297 -21.53 -7.05 -27.97
CA ALA A 297 -21.00 -7.93 -26.94
C ALA A 297 -21.01 -9.40 -27.36
N VAL A 298 -22.08 -9.88 -28.00
CA VAL A 298 -22.13 -11.26 -28.50
C VAL A 298 -21.17 -11.44 -29.70
N ALA A 299 -21.05 -10.44 -30.57
CA ALA A 299 -20.16 -10.48 -31.73
C ALA A 299 -18.68 -10.59 -31.33
N SER A 300 -18.26 -10.04 -30.18
CA SER A 300 -16.88 -10.18 -29.71
C SER A 300 -16.50 -11.63 -29.37
N LEU A 301 -17.48 -12.51 -29.13
CA LEU A 301 -17.22 -13.94 -28.90
C LEU A 301 -17.03 -14.75 -30.19
N SER A 302 -17.25 -14.16 -31.36
CA SER A 302 -17.05 -14.86 -32.65
C SER A 302 -15.61 -15.31 -32.89
N GLN A 303 -14.64 -14.70 -32.21
CA GLN A 303 -13.22 -15.10 -32.27
C GLN A 303 -12.95 -16.50 -31.70
N PHE A 304 -13.85 -17.03 -30.85
CA PHE A 304 -13.75 -18.38 -30.28
C PHE A 304 -14.31 -19.46 -31.21
N SER A 305 -14.81 -19.06 -32.39
CA SER A 305 -15.50 -19.91 -33.34
C SER A 305 -14.59 -20.27 -34.52
N THR A 306 -14.72 -21.51 -35.00
CA THR A 306 -14.16 -21.96 -36.30
C THR A 306 -15.07 -23.04 -36.88
N THR A 307 -14.92 -23.33 -38.18
CA THR A 307 -15.80 -24.26 -38.91
C THR A 307 -15.75 -25.69 -38.36
N ASN A 308 -14.58 -26.15 -37.92
CA ASN A 308 -14.35 -27.50 -37.40
C ASN A 308 -14.61 -27.63 -35.89
N LEU A 309 -14.45 -26.57 -35.10
CA LEU A 309 -14.67 -26.58 -33.65
C LEU A 309 -16.06 -26.05 -33.27
N ASN A 310 -16.30 -25.80 -31.99
CA ASN A 310 -17.57 -25.27 -31.48
C ASN A 310 -17.64 -23.74 -31.60
N SER A 311 -18.80 -23.18 -31.28
CA SER A 311 -19.08 -21.73 -31.36
C SER A 311 -20.16 -21.34 -30.37
N LEU A 312 -20.08 -20.12 -29.86
CA LEU A 312 -21.08 -19.56 -28.94
C LEU A 312 -22.11 -18.73 -29.70
N ILE A 313 -23.39 -18.97 -29.42
CA ILE A 313 -24.54 -18.26 -30.00
C ILE A 313 -25.47 -17.72 -28.92
N VAL A 314 -26.36 -16.82 -29.34
CA VAL A 314 -27.50 -16.38 -28.53
C VAL A 314 -28.42 -17.57 -28.26
N GLY A 315 -28.60 -17.92 -26.99
CA GLY A 315 -29.53 -18.93 -26.53
C GLY A 315 -30.83 -18.29 -26.02
N GLU A 316 -31.05 -18.36 -24.71
CA GLU A 316 -32.24 -17.79 -24.06
C GLU A 316 -32.06 -16.29 -23.79
N THR A 317 -33.08 -15.50 -24.14
CA THR A 317 -33.12 -14.06 -23.86
C THR A 317 -34.16 -13.76 -22.79
N LEU A 318 -33.76 -12.99 -21.78
CA LEU A 318 -34.62 -12.44 -20.73
C LEU A 318 -34.60 -10.92 -20.80
N THR A 319 -35.71 -10.26 -20.46
CA THR A 319 -35.82 -8.79 -20.50
C THR A 319 -36.43 -8.22 -19.23
N GLY A 320 -36.22 -6.92 -19.01
CA GLY A 320 -36.77 -6.18 -17.88
C GLY A 320 -36.17 -6.60 -16.53
N GLU A 321 -36.93 -6.37 -15.45
CA GLU A 321 -36.46 -6.61 -14.09
C GLU A 321 -36.05 -8.08 -13.85
N HIS A 322 -36.74 -9.04 -14.46
CA HIS A 322 -36.40 -10.45 -14.36
C HIS A 322 -34.98 -10.75 -14.90
N ALA A 323 -34.56 -10.07 -15.97
CA ALA A 323 -33.21 -10.21 -16.51
C ALA A 323 -32.16 -9.70 -15.52
N TYR A 324 -32.44 -8.55 -14.90
CA TYR A 324 -31.58 -7.97 -13.87
C TYR A 324 -31.50 -8.88 -12.64
N THR A 325 -32.63 -9.32 -12.08
CA THR A 325 -32.67 -10.17 -10.89
C THR A 325 -32.01 -11.53 -11.12
N ASP A 326 -32.26 -12.21 -12.25
CA ASP A 326 -31.62 -13.50 -12.57
C ASP A 326 -30.09 -13.37 -12.67
N PHE A 327 -29.61 -12.24 -13.21
CA PHE A 327 -28.19 -11.90 -13.25
C PHE A 327 -27.62 -11.64 -11.84
N MET A 328 -28.28 -10.78 -11.05
CA MET A 328 -27.85 -10.38 -9.69
C MET A 328 -27.89 -11.53 -8.68
N ASP A 329 -28.81 -12.47 -8.82
CA ASP A 329 -28.92 -13.64 -7.96
C ASP A 329 -28.01 -14.79 -8.40
N ARG A 330 -27.31 -14.61 -9.54
CA ARG A 330 -26.41 -15.60 -10.14
C ARG A 330 -27.13 -16.94 -10.33
N VAL A 331 -28.38 -16.89 -10.81
CA VAL A 331 -29.20 -18.08 -11.04
C VAL A 331 -28.49 -18.99 -12.03
N PHE A 332 -28.05 -20.15 -11.54
CA PHE A 332 -27.32 -21.14 -12.30
C PHE A 332 -28.22 -22.33 -12.61
N ASP A 333 -28.81 -22.32 -13.80
CA ASP A 333 -29.63 -23.44 -14.29
C ASP A 333 -28.75 -24.48 -14.97
N GLN A 334 -28.43 -25.56 -14.26
CA GLN A 334 -27.60 -26.64 -14.79
C GLN A 334 -28.22 -27.34 -16.01
N SER A 335 -29.54 -27.27 -16.23
CA SER A 335 -30.16 -27.90 -17.40
C SER A 335 -29.83 -27.18 -18.72
N LYS A 336 -29.43 -25.90 -18.62
CA LYS A 336 -29.04 -25.03 -19.73
C LYS A 336 -27.54 -24.71 -19.67
N SER A 337 -26.75 -25.67 -19.20
CA SER A 337 -25.30 -25.54 -19.05
C SER A 337 -24.58 -26.49 -19.99
N TYR A 338 -23.31 -26.21 -20.25
CA TYR A 338 -22.40 -27.02 -21.06
C TYR A 338 -21.08 -27.19 -20.30
N ILE A 339 -20.18 -28.01 -20.83
CA ILE A 339 -18.92 -28.31 -20.16
C ILE A 339 -17.77 -27.63 -20.90
N LEU A 340 -17.06 -26.79 -20.16
CA LEU A 340 -15.81 -26.18 -20.59
C LEU A 340 -14.66 -26.71 -19.75
N ASN A 341 -13.51 -26.93 -20.37
CA ASN A 341 -12.30 -27.25 -19.64
C ASN A 341 -11.59 -25.98 -19.14
N VAL A 342 -10.55 -26.17 -18.32
CA VAL A 342 -9.77 -25.07 -17.75
C VAL A 342 -9.09 -24.17 -18.80
N GLU A 343 -8.73 -24.70 -19.96
CA GLU A 343 -8.09 -23.94 -21.06
C GLU A 343 -9.11 -23.05 -21.79
N GLU A 344 -10.28 -23.60 -22.10
CA GLU A 344 -11.39 -22.87 -22.69
C GLU A 344 -11.83 -21.73 -21.76
N LEU A 345 -11.96 -22.01 -20.46
CA LEU A 345 -12.29 -21.01 -19.45
C LEU A 345 -11.22 -19.92 -19.32
N GLY A 346 -9.94 -20.29 -19.27
CA GLY A 346 -8.83 -19.33 -19.25
C GLY A 346 -8.72 -18.50 -20.53
N SER A 347 -9.25 -19.00 -21.66
CA SER A 347 -9.33 -18.25 -22.93
C SER A 347 -10.50 -17.25 -22.95
N LEU A 348 -11.59 -17.57 -22.26
CA LEU A 348 -12.84 -16.79 -22.22
C LEU A 348 -12.81 -15.68 -21.15
N TYR A 349 -12.07 -15.89 -20.07
CA TYR A 349 -11.91 -14.93 -18.99
C TYR A 349 -10.48 -14.99 -18.48
N HIS A 350 -9.78 -13.86 -18.49
CA HIS A 350 -8.51 -13.68 -17.80
C HIS A 350 -8.35 -12.21 -17.41
N LEU A 351 -7.50 -11.93 -16.43
CA LEU A 351 -7.19 -10.55 -16.05
C LEU A 351 -6.27 -9.94 -17.13
N PRO A 352 -6.51 -8.69 -17.56
CA PRO A 352 -5.78 -8.08 -18.68
C PRO A 352 -4.29 -7.92 -18.36
N SER A 353 -3.45 -8.24 -19.34
CA SER A 353 -2.03 -7.84 -19.34
C SER A 353 -1.88 -6.36 -19.69
N GLN A 354 -0.69 -5.81 -19.47
CA GLN A 354 -0.41 -4.41 -19.77
C GLN A 354 -0.40 -4.08 -21.26
N THR A 355 -0.27 -5.10 -22.13
CA THR A 355 -0.37 -4.96 -23.58
C THR A 355 -1.77 -4.55 -24.04
N VAL A 356 -2.77 -4.62 -23.16
CA VAL A 356 -4.13 -4.19 -23.42
C VAL A 356 -4.22 -2.66 -23.24
N GLU A 357 -4.19 -1.93 -24.35
CA GLU A 357 -4.37 -0.47 -24.40
C GLU A 357 -5.83 -0.03 -24.20
N THR A 358 -6.70 -0.85 -23.61
CA THR A 358 -8.10 -0.48 -23.44
C THR A 358 -8.22 0.69 -22.45
N PRO A 359 -8.75 1.86 -22.88
CA PRO A 359 -8.95 2.99 -21.97
C PRO A 359 -9.96 2.63 -20.86
N ASN A 360 -9.77 3.21 -19.67
CA ASN A 360 -10.66 3.08 -18.51
C ASN A 360 -10.70 1.71 -17.80
N ILE A 361 -9.65 0.89 -17.85
CA ILE A 361 -9.49 -0.20 -16.86
C ILE A 361 -9.15 0.43 -15.50
N GLY A 362 -9.79 -0.04 -14.42
CA GLY A 362 -9.55 0.41 -13.05
C GLY A 362 -8.17 -0.01 -12.49
N TRP A 363 -7.09 0.50 -13.08
CA TRP A 363 -5.72 0.19 -12.69
C TRP A 363 -5.42 0.67 -11.26
N SER A 364 -4.74 -0.16 -10.48
CA SER A 364 -4.09 0.30 -9.25
C SER A 364 -2.73 0.92 -9.60
N TYR A 365 -2.54 2.21 -9.30
CA TYR A 365 -1.34 2.97 -9.63
C TYR A 365 -0.20 2.83 -8.61
N SER A 366 -0.42 2.11 -7.50
CA SER A 366 0.59 1.90 -6.45
C SER A 366 0.59 0.45 -5.98
N ARG A 367 1.76 -0.21 -6.01
CA ARG A 367 1.93 -1.51 -5.35
C ARG A 367 1.83 -1.31 -3.84
N LYS A 368 0.93 -2.03 -3.17
CA LYS A 368 1.01 -2.22 -1.71
C LYS A 368 2.06 -3.30 -1.47
N SER A 369 3.22 -2.93 -0.94
CA SER A 369 4.25 -3.88 -0.54
C SER A 369 3.92 -4.47 0.83
N GLU A 370 4.38 -5.70 1.06
CA GLU A 370 4.38 -6.28 2.39
C GLU A 370 5.26 -5.43 3.32
N PRO A 371 4.86 -5.18 4.59
CA PRO A 371 5.75 -4.57 5.55
C PRO A 371 7.01 -5.42 5.73
N PRO A 372 8.19 -4.81 5.99
CA PRO A 372 9.40 -5.57 6.29
C PRO A 372 9.18 -6.55 7.45
N ALA A 373 9.71 -7.77 7.36
CA ALA A 373 9.52 -8.79 8.41
C ALA A 373 10.04 -8.35 9.80
N GLY A 374 11.06 -7.48 9.83
CA GLY A 374 11.64 -6.91 11.05
C GLY A 374 10.97 -5.63 11.56
N LEU A 375 9.79 -5.28 11.04
CA LEU A 375 9.09 -4.06 11.43
C LEU A 375 8.70 -4.13 12.93
N PRO A 376 9.15 -3.18 13.79
CA PRO A 376 8.83 -3.24 15.21
C PRO A 376 7.34 -3.00 15.49
N THR A 377 6.66 -4.02 16.03
CA THR A 377 5.21 -3.99 16.33
C THR A 377 4.91 -4.11 17.83
N LYS A 378 5.91 -4.45 18.64
CA LYS A 378 5.84 -4.59 20.10
C LYS A 378 7.07 -3.94 20.71
N ASP A 379 6.96 -3.55 21.99
CA ASP A 379 8.03 -2.87 22.74
C ASP A 379 8.70 -1.76 21.92
N CYS A 380 7.86 -0.90 21.35
CA CYS A 380 8.28 0.17 20.46
C CYS A 380 7.46 1.43 20.74
N VAL A 381 8.01 2.58 20.35
CA VAL A 381 7.24 3.82 20.28
C VAL A 381 6.59 3.91 18.92
N TYR A 382 5.26 3.81 18.93
CA TYR A 382 4.43 3.73 17.75
C TYR A 382 4.39 5.06 17.00
N ILE A 383 4.59 4.99 15.69
CA ILE A 383 4.64 6.16 14.80
C ILE A 383 3.56 6.12 13.71
N ALA A 384 3.13 4.93 13.28
CA ALA A 384 2.20 4.79 12.16
C ALA A 384 1.51 3.41 12.11
N ASP A 385 0.56 3.28 11.18
CA ASP A 385 -0.10 2.04 10.81
C ASP A 385 0.26 1.67 9.36
N THR A 386 0.43 0.37 9.09
CA THR A 386 0.56 -0.18 7.72
C THR A 386 -0.63 -1.08 7.41
N VAL A 387 -1.08 -1.10 6.15
CA VAL A 387 -2.19 -1.94 5.70
C VAL A 387 -1.72 -2.81 4.54
N PHE A 388 -1.66 -4.12 4.77
CA PHE A 388 -1.30 -5.11 3.75
C PHE A 388 -2.29 -6.27 3.80
N ARG A 389 -2.91 -6.61 2.65
CA ARG A 389 -3.96 -7.64 2.54
C ARG A 389 -5.07 -7.46 3.59
N ASP A 390 -5.57 -6.23 3.70
CA ASP A 390 -6.56 -5.78 4.70
C ASP A 390 -6.20 -6.01 6.17
N GLN A 391 -4.97 -6.44 6.46
CA GLN A 391 -4.43 -6.47 7.81
C GLN A 391 -3.79 -5.13 8.13
N LYS A 392 -4.37 -4.46 9.13
CA LYS A 392 -3.83 -3.23 9.69
C LYS A 392 -2.88 -3.57 10.84
N VAL A 393 -1.61 -3.20 10.70
CA VAL A 393 -0.56 -3.44 11.70
C VAL A 393 0.00 -2.10 12.17
N ARG A 394 -0.01 -1.87 13.48
CA ARG A 394 0.61 -0.68 14.08
C ARG A 394 2.09 -0.92 14.31
N PHE A 395 2.93 0.05 13.96
CA PHE A 395 4.38 -0.09 14.07
C PHE A 395 5.08 1.17 14.58
N GLY A 396 6.33 1.00 14.97
CA GLY A 396 7.10 2.02 15.67
C GLY A 396 8.62 1.85 15.54
N LEU A 397 9.33 2.63 16.34
CA LEU A 397 10.77 2.47 16.58
C LEU A 397 10.97 1.60 17.81
N SER A 398 11.72 0.50 17.69
CA SER A 398 11.99 -0.42 18.80
C SER A 398 12.58 0.34 19.99
N ASN A 399 12.09 0.06 21.20
CA ASN A 399 12.73 0.56 22.41
C ASN A 399 14.16 0.00 22.49
N GLY A 400 15.12 0.85 22.88
CA GLY A 400 16.55 0.51 22.90
C GLY A 400 17.37 1.33 21.91
N ASP A 401 18.30 0.67 21.21
CA ASP A 401 19.33 1.32 20.40
C ASP A 401 18.78 2.07 19.18
N ASP A 402 17.68 1.61 18.57
CA ASP A 402 17.06 2.27 17.42
C ASP A 402 16.62 3.71 17.74
N ARG A 403 16.13 3.95 18.96
CA ARG A 403 15.75 5.29 19.44
C ARG A 403 16.94 6.26 19.57
N LEU A 404 18.16 5.74 19.72
CA LEU A 404 19.36 6.54 19.82
C LEU A 404 19.98 6.87 18.46
N ARG A 405 19.45 6.33 17.36
CA ARG A 405 19.91 6.61 15.98
C ARG A 405 19.29 7.87 15.38
N HIS A 406 18.56 8.62 16.21
CA HIS A 406 17.91 9.87 15.86
C HIS A 406 16.72 9.66 14.91
N MET A 407 15.89 10.69 14.75
CA MET A 407 14.80 10.72 13.78
C MET A 407 14.74 12.11 13.18
N TYR A 408 14.67 12.15 11.85
CA TYR A 408 14.53 13.39 11.09
C TYR A 408 13.20 13.36 10.34
N VAL A 409 12.32 14.33 10.62
CA VAL A 409 10.98 14.42 10.05
C VAL A 409 10.88 15.68 9.20
N ILE A 410 10.65 15.52 7.90
CA ILE A 410 10.47 16.64 6.97
C ILE A 410 9.03 16.69 6.45
N GLY A 411 8.47 17.89 6.39
CA GLY A 411 7.13 18.11 5.86
C GLY A 411 6.72 19.57 5.95
N LYS A 412 5.85 20.02 5.04
CA LYS A 412 5.33 21.39 5.05
C LYS A 412 4.51 21.66 6.33
N SER A 413 4.17 22.92 6.58
CA SER A 413 3.22 23.24 7.66
C SER A 413 1.88 22.51 7.44
N GLY A 414 1.25 22.06 8.53
CA GLY A 414 -0.03 21.34 8.49
C GLY A 414 0.04 19.85 8.10
N THR A 415 1.22 19.27 7.83
CA THR A 415 1.34 17.85 7.44
C THR A 415 1.39 16.86 8.62
N GLY A 416 1.21 17.32 9.86
CA GLY A 416 1.16 16.47 11.05
C GLY A 416 2.50 16.18 11.73
N LYS A 417 3.56 16.97 11.47
CA LYS A 417 4.88 16.83 12.13
C LYS A 417 4.77 16.91 13.66
N SER A 418 4.16 17.97 14.17
CA SER A 418 3.98 18.18 15.61
C SER A 418 3.10 17.09 16.22
N THR A 419 2.06 16.62 15.51
CA THR A 419 1.22 15.49 15.96
C THR A 419 2.02 14.19 16.17
N ILE A 420 2.97 13.89 15.27
CA ILE A 420 3.87 12.72 15.44
C ILE A 420 4.72 12.91 16.70
N PHE A 421 5.33 14.09 16.89
CA PHE A 421 6.17 14.39 18.05
C PHE A 421 5.38 14.34 19.36
N GLU A 422 4.22 14.99 19.43
CA GLU A 422 3.31 14.95 20.58
C GLU A 422 3.01 13.49 21.00
N SER A 423 2.70 12.63 20.02
CA SER A 423 2.40 11.21 20.24
C SER A 423 3.63 10.44 20.77
N MET A 424 4.80 10.69 20.22
CA MET A 424 6.04 10.02 20.65
C MET A 424 6.51 10.50 22.03
N ILE A 425 6.50 11.80 22.27
CA ILE A 425 6.83 12.42 23.57
C ILE A 425 5.93 11.84 24.67
N SER A 426 4.62 11.76 24.41
CA SER A 426 3.65 11.20 25.37
C SER A 426 3.97 9.73 25.70
N GLN A 427 4.33 8.93 24.69
CA GLN A 427 4.72 7.52 24.89
C GLN A 427 6.02 7.41 25.69
N ASP A 428 7.01 8.24 25.42
CA ASP A 428 8.28 8.25 26.16
C ASP A 428 8.11 8.61 27.63
N ILE A 429 7.34 9.67 27.90
CA ILE A 429 7.02 10.09 29.25
C ILE A 429 6.27 8.96 29.99
N ALA A 430 5.29 8.33 29.34
CA ALA A 430 4.56 7.20 29.91
C ALA A 430 5.47 5.98 30.19
N ASN A 431 6.47 5.74 29.33
CA ASN A 431 7.43 4.65 29.47
C ASN A 431 8.56 4.95 30.48
N GLY A 432 8.56 6.11 31.15
CA GLY A 432 9.58 6.45 32.14
C GLY A 432 10.90 6.97 31.55
N ALA A 433 10.92 7.34 30.27
CA ALA A 433 12.10 7.91 29.64
C ALA A 433 12.31 9.39 30.06
N GLY A 434 13.56 9.83 29.94
CA GLY A 434 13.91 11.25 30.02
C GLY A 434 13.67 11.93 28.67
N VAL A 435 13.01 13.08 28.69
CA VAL A 435 12.60 13.80 27.49
C VAL A 435 12.97 15.27 27.60
N GLY A 436 13.56 15.81 26.54
CA GLY A 436 13.69 17.24 26.32
C GLY A 436 12.81 17.65 25.15
N VAL A 437 12.06 18.75 25.26
CA VAL A 437 11.27 19.31 24.16
C VAL A 437 11.64 20.77 23.99
N LEU A 438 12.06 21.16 22.79
CA LEU A 438 12.34 22.54 22.41
C LEU A 438 11.33 22.95 21.33
N ASP A 439 10.46 23.90 21.65
CA ASP A 439 9.38 24.32 20.77
C ASP A 439 9.38 25.86 20.61
N PRO A 440 9.64 26.39 19.40
CA PRO A 440 9.59 27.83 19.11
C PRO A 440 8.17 28.40 19.02
N HIS A 441 7.13 27.57 19.01
CA HIS A 441 5.73 28.00 18.92
C HIS A 441 5.02 27.85 20.27
N GLY A 442 5.32 26.78 20.99
CA GLY A 442 4.82 26.44 22.34
C GLY A 442 3.62 25.48 22.34
N GLU A 443 2.93 25.31 21.20
CA GLU A 443 1.72 24.49 21.09
C GLU A 443 1.98 23.00 21.37
N THR A 444 3.14 22.48 20.98
CA THR A 444 3.51 21.08 21.24
C THR A 444 3.65 20.85 22.74
N ILE A 445 4.26 21.81 23.45
CA ILE A 445 4.48 21.72 24.89
C ILE A 445 3.16 21.78 25.65
N ASP A 446 2.25 22.69 25.29
CA ASP A 446 0.93 22.81 25.92
C ASP A 446 0.17 21.47 25.87
N LYS A 447 0.16 20.82 24.70
CA LYS A 447 -0.50 19.51 24.53
C LYS A 447 0.21 18.37 25.24
N VAL A 448 1.54 18.45 25.39
CA VAL A 448 2.31 17.46 26.15
C VAL A 448 2.01 17.57 27.63
N LEU A 449 1.94 18.80 28.18
CA LEU A 449 1.59 19.06 29.58
C LEU A 449 0.26 18.41 29.97
N ASP A 450 -0.76 18.52 29.12
CA ASP A 450 -2.07 17.90 29.31
C ASP A 450 -2.04 16.36 29.40
N ARG A 451 -0.97 15.74 28.89
CA ARG A 451 -0.82 14.27 28.79
C ARG A 451 0.19 13.71 29.79
N ILE A 452 0.78 14.52 30.66
CA ILE A 452 1.76 14.05 31.65
C ILE A 452 1.07 13.16 32.69
N PRO A 453 1.53 11.90 32.88
CA PRO A 453 1.01 11.02 33.92
C PRO A 453 1.22 11.61 35.31
N LYS A 454 0.25 11.43 36.22
CA LYS A 454 0.30 11.98 37.60
C LYS A 454 1.57 11.61 38.35
N ASN A 455 2.12 10.41 38.13
CA ASN A 455 3.34 9.93 38.76
C ASN A 455 4.65 10.54 38.20
N ARG A 456 4.55 11.36 37.15
CA ARG A 456 5.69 12.04 36.49
C ARG A 456 5.62 13.56 36.61
N VAL A 457 4.59 14.13 37.25
CA VAL A 457 4.42 15.59 37.35
C VAL A 457 5.60 16.25 38.08
N ASP A 458 6.11 15.63 39.14
CA ASP A 458 7.27 16.13 39.90
C ASP A 458 8.61 15.99 39.14
N ASP A 459 8.60 15.32 37.98
CA ASP A 459 9.76 15.23 37.10
C ASP A 459 9.80 16.35 36.05
N VAL A 460 8.78 17.23 36.01
CA VAL A 460 8.65 18.28 34.99
C VAL A 460 9.46 19.52 35.35
N ILE A 461 10.32 19.91 34.42
CA ILE A 461 11.06 21.17 34.42
C ILE A 461 10.50 22.00 33.27
N TYR A 462 9.75 23.05 33.60
CA TYR A 462 9.16 23.96 32.63
C TYR A 462 10.02 25.23 32.51
N PHE A 463 10.61 25.42 31.33
CA PHE A 463 11.41 26.59 31.00
C PHE A 463 10.60 27.50 30.05
N ASP A 464 10.09 28.61 30.58
CA ASP A 464 9.34 29.62 29.82
C ASP A 464 9.93 31.01 30.08
N PRO A 465 10.68 31.58 29.13
CA PRO A 465 11.24 32.92 29.27
C PRO A 465 10.17 34.02 29.36
N SER A 466 8.94 33.77 28.92
CA SER A 466 7.87 34.78 29.00
C SER A 466 7.32 34.97 30.42
N ASP A 467 7.60 34.03 31.34
CA ASP A 467 7.27 34.18 32.76
C ASP A 467 8.25 35.18 33.42
N THR A 468 7.76 36.40 33.60
CA THR A 468 8.51 37.48 34.25
C THR A 468 8.27 37.58 35.75
N GLU A 469 7.26 36.90 36.28
CA GLU A 469 6.96 36.86 37.72
C GLU A 469 7.86 35.83 38.43
N MET A 470 8.09 34.68 37.79
CA MET A 470 9.01 33.64 38.25
C MET A 470 10.06 33.31 37.19
N PRO A 471 10.98 34.24 36.88
CA PRO A 471 11.97 34.04 35.83
C PRO A 471 12.91 32.88 36.16
N VAL A 472 12.93 31.89 35.27
CA VAL A 472 13.84 30.75 35.37
C VAL A 472 15.29 31.24 35.30
N ALA A 473 16.15 30.76 36.19
CA ALA A 473 17.56 31.08 36.18
C ALA A 473 18.34 30.04 35.38
N LEU A 474 19.13 30.48 34.40
CA LEU A 474 20.06 29.64 33.67
C LEU A 474 21.42 30.33 33.61
N ASN A 475 22.29 30.01 34.56
CA ASN A 475 23.67 30.50 34.50
C ASN A 475 24.48 29.60 33.56
N LEU A 476 24.82 30.11 32.38
CA LEU A 476 25.63 29.36 31.41
C LEU A 476 27.08 29.14 31.86
N LEU A 477 27.55 29.92 32.83
CA LEU A 477 28.91 29.84 33.36
C LEU A 477 29.01 28.94 34.61
N GLU A 478 27.88 28.43 35.07
CA GLU A 478 27.83 27.49 36.19
C GLU A 478 28.21 26.08 35.73
N MET A 479 29.20 25.51 36.44
CA MET A 479 29.76 24.21 36.13
C MET A 479 30.29 23.50 37.38
N SER A 480 30.10 22.18 37.43
CA SER A 480 30.55 21.32 38.52
C SER A 480 32.04 20.94 38.41
N ASP A 481 32.54 20.76 37.19
CA ASP A 481 33.92 20.32 36.91
C ASP A 481 34.71 21.36 36.08
N LEU A 482 35.48 22.19 36.78
CA LEU A 482 36.33 23.25 36.18
C LEU A 482 37.38 22.73 35.17
N SER A 483 37.73 21.44 35.18
CA SER A 483 38.66 20.89 34.18
C SER A 483 38.11 20.97 32.75
N GLN A 484 36.79 21.10 32.61
CA GLN A 484 36.07 21.15 31.35
C GLN A 484 35.81 22.58 30.86
N LYS A 485 36.39 23.61 31.52
CA LYS A 485 36.12 25.02 31.21
C LYS A 485 36.38 25.38 29.75
N ASN A 486 37.40 24.79 29.13
CA ASN A 486 37.75 25.04 27.73
C ASN A 486 36.68 24.51 26.76
N LEU A 487 36.12 23.33 27.05
CA LEU A 487 35.06 22.73 26.25
C LEU A 487 33.77 23.56 26.35
N MET A 488 33.42 24.00 27.57
CA MET A 488 32.27 24.89 27.79
C MET A 488 32.45 26.24 27.09
N ALA A 489 33.62 26.86 27.21
CA ALA A 489 33.92 28.12 26.54
C ALA A 489 33.75 28.00 25.01
N SER A 490 34.32 26.96 24.42
CA SER A 490 34.19 26.69 22.99
C SER A 490 32.72 26.49 22.55
N ALA A 491 31.94 25.71 23.32
CA ALA A 491 30.52 25.50 23.04
C ALA A 491 29.71 26.80 23.11
N LEU A 492 29.93 27.63 24.13
CA LEU A 492 29.24 28.92 24.28
C LEU A 492 29.63 29.91 23.16
N VAL A 493 30.92 30.00 22.82
CA VAL A 493 31.38 30.84 21.70
C VAL A 493 30.76 30.38 20.39
N SER A 494 30.69 29.06 20.14
CA SER A 494 30.06 28.49 18.94
C SER A 494 28.56 28.82 18.86
N ALA A 495 27.84 28.71 19.97
CA ALA A 495 26.42 29.06 20.05
C ALA A 495 26.18 30.55 19.75
N ILE A 496 26.98 31.44 20.34
CA ILE A 496 26.89 32.88 20.10
C ILE A 496 27.27 33.22 18.66
N LYS A 497 28.29 32.57 18.10
CA LYS A 497 28.75 32.76 16.72
C LYS A 497 27.65 32.45 15.71
N HIS A 498 26.97 31.32 15.88
CA HIS A 498 25.90 30.88 14.97
C HIS A 498 24.80 31.94 14.82
N HIS A 499 24.38 32.56 15.92
CA HIS A 499 23.37 33.62 15.89
C HIS A 499 23.84 34.91 15.20
N PHE A 500 25.16 35.16 15.10
CA PHE A 500 25.74 36.39 14.56
C PHE A 500 26.63 36.18 13.32
N ASP A 501 26.49 35.05 12.62
CA ASP A 501 27.48 34.55 11.66
C ASP A 501 27.89 35.57 10.57
N TYR A 502 26.93 36.36 10.06
CA TYR A 502 27.18 37.43 9.08
C TYR A 502 28.07 38.59 9.55
N SER A 503 28.32 38.69 10.86
CA SER A 503 29.04 39.79 11.50
C SER A 503 29.96 39.26 12.61
N TRP A 504 30.70 38.19 12.29
CA TRP A 504 31.66 37.53 13.18
C TRP A 504 33.09 37.69 12.66
N GLY A 505 34.04 38.00 13.56
CA GLY A 505 35.45 38.22 13.19
C GLY A 505 36.43 37.45 14.08
N PRO A 506 37.63 37.08 13.60
CA PRO A 506 38.60 36.31 14.40
C PRO A 506 39.01 36.99 15.71
N ARG A 507 39.12 38.32 15.70
CA ARG A 507 39.45 39.10 16.91
C ARG A 507 38.32 39.10 17.93
N LEU A 508 37.07 39.22 17.48
CA LEU A 508 35.88 39.11 18.31
C LEU A 508 35.87 37.74 19.02
N GLU A 509 36.06 36.68 18.25
CA GLU A 509 36.11 35.30 18.75
C GLU A 509 37.20 35.12 19.81
N TYR A 510 38.42 35.58 19.52
CA TYR A 510 39.57 35.51 20.42
C TYR A 510 39.30 36.21 21.76
N LEU A 511 38.85 37.46 21.73
CA LEU A 511 38.59 38.25 22.92
C LEU A 511 37.40 37.73 23.74
N LEU A 512 36.33 37.32 23.07
CA LEU A 512 35.16 36.74 23.72
C LEU A 512 35.52 35.42 24.40
N ASN A 513 36.33 34.58 23.76
CA ASN A 513 36.79 33.33 24.34
C ASN A 513 37.58 33.56 25.64
N TYR A 514 38.54 34.49 25.66
CA TYR A 514 39.26 34.83 26.89
C TYR A 514 38.35 35.42 27.97
N ALA A 515 37.36 36.24 27.61
CA ALA A 515 36.38 36.75 28.55
C ALA A 515 35.58 35.62 29.21
N ILE A 516 35.06 34.68 28.40
CA ILE A 516 34.28 33.54 28.88
C ILE A 516 35.15 32.61 29.74
N LEU A 517 36.38 32.30 29.32
CA LEU A 517 37.33 31.49 30.10
C LEU A 517 37.61 32.10 31.48
N THR A 518 37.82 33.41 31.50
CA THR A 518 38.08 34.17 32.74
C THR A 518 36.90 34.07 33.70
N LEU A 519 35.67 34.22 33.19
CA LEU A 519 34.48 34.15 34.02
C LEU A 519 34.17 32.72 34.47
N LEU A 520 34.32 31.70 33.60
CA LEU A 520 34.11 30.30 33.97
C LEU A 520 35.01 29.84 35.12
N GLU A 521 36.25 30.34 35.17
CA GLU A 521 37.17 30.00 36.26
C GLU A 521 36.75 30.60 37.61
N VAL A 522 36.09 31.77 37.58
CA VAL A 522 35.57 32.45 38.76
C VAL A 522 34.08 32.15 38.92
N GLN A 523 33.79 31.08 39.66
CA GLN A 523 32.42 30.62 39.91
C GLN A 523 31.52 31.70 40.53
N GLY A 524 30.24 31.68 40.17
CA GLY A 524 29.25 32.68 40.59
C GLY A 524 29.26 33.98 39.77
N THR A 525 30.07 34.05 38.71
CA THR A 525 29.94 35.07 37.66
C THR A 525 28.82 34.70 36.68
N THR A 526 28.45 35.65 35.81
CA THR A 526 27.37 35.51 34.82
C THR A 526 27.76 36.14 33.49
N MET A 527 26.95 35.95 32.46
CA MET A 527 27.18 36.53 31.12
C MET A 527 27.25 38.08 31.16
N LEU A 528 26.66 38.73 32.17
CA LEU A 528 26.79 40.17 32.41
C LEU A 528 28.24 40.58 32.68
N GLY A 529 29.08 39.65 33.16
CA GLY A 529 30.48 39.88 33.43
C GLY A 529 31.31 40.15 32.18
N ILE A 530 30.86 39.73 30.99
CA ILE A 530 31.65 39.84 29.75
C ILE A 530 31.91 41.31 29.41
N THR A 531 30.88 42.14 29.41
CA THR A 531 31.01 43.57 29.11
C THR A 531 31.74 44.30 30.22
N ARG A 532 31.46 43.96 31.49
CA ARG A 532 32.18 44.51 32.65
C ARG A 532 33.68 44.21 32.62
N LEU A 533 34.08 43.01 32.20
CA LEU A 533 35.49 42.67 32.01
C LEU A 533 36.16 43.56 30.96
N MET A 534 35.43 44.12 29.99
CA MET A 534 36.01 44.98 28.96
C MET A 534 36.05 46.46 29.36
N GLU A 535 35.14 46.92 30.21
CA GLU A 535 34.94 48.35 30.51
C GLU A 535 35.34 48.76 31.95
N ASP A 536 35.05 47.91 32.94
CA ASP A 536 35.19 48.22 34.37
C ASP A 536 36.52 47.63 34.89
N ASP A 537 37.53 48.50 35.02
CA ASP A 537 38.85 48.10 35.51
C ASP A 537 38.82 47.55 36.94
N ASN A 538 37.93 48.06 37.80
CA ASN A 538 37.82 47.59 39.17
C ASN A 538 37.25 46.17 39.20
N TYR A 539 36.20 45.92 38.43
CA TYR A 539 35.64 44.59 38.28
C TYR A 539 36.63 43.62 37.62
N ARG A 540 37.31 44.03 36.55
CA ARG A 540 38.35 43.22 35.90
C ARG A 540 39.42 42.83 36.90
N ASN A 541 40.01 43.80 37.60
CA ASN A 541 41.04 43.52 38.59
C ASN A 541 40.49 42.57 39.67
N PHE A 542 39.31 42.83 40.21
CA PHE A 542 38.67 41.95 41.21
C PHE A 542 38.55 40.50 40.72
N ILE A 543 38.04 40.27 39.50
CA ILE A 543 37.93 38.93 38.92
C ILE A 543 39.30 38.29 38.70
N LEU A 544 40.28 39.03 38.16
CA LEU A 544 41.62 38.51 37.89
C LEU A 544 42.38 38.09 39.15
N HIS A 545 42.09 38.67 40.32
CA HIS A 545 42.65 38.20 41.60
C HIS A 545 42.23 36.76 41.94
N HIS A 546 41.15 36.26 41.36
CA HIS A 546 40.64 34.90 41.57
C HIS A 546 41.06 33.92 40.47
N VAL A 547 41.65 34.39 39.36
CA VAL A 547 42.11 33.56 38.25
C VAL A 547 43.49 32.99 38.58
N LYS A 548 43.69 31.69 38.33
CA LYS A 548 44.94 30.96 38.56
C LYS A 548 45.64 30.56 37.27
N ASP A 549 44.91 30.50 36.16
CA ASP A 549 45.47 30.12 34.86
C ASP A 549 46.49 31.14 34.35
N PRO A 550 47.79 30.77 34.23
CA PRO A 550 48.84 31.70 33.86
C PRO A 550 48.69 32.21 32.41
N VAL A 551 48.04 31.46 31.53
CA VAL A 551 47.81 31.87 30.14
C VAL A 551 46.76 32.96 30.08
N VAL A 552 45.66 32.79 30.82
CA VAL A 552 44.60 33.80 30.95
C VAL A 552 45.15 35.08 31.59
N LEU A 553 45.92 34.96 32.68
CA LEU A 553 46.56 36.11 33.33
C LEU A 553 47.49 36.86 32.38
N LYS A 554 48.36 36.14 31.64
CA LYS A 554 49.27 36.74 30.66
C LYS A 554 48.53 37.51 29.57
N PHE A 555 47.40 36.98 29.06
CA PHE A 555 46.57 37.67 28.08
C PHE A 555 46.09 39.03 28.62
N TRP A 556 45.55 39.07 29.84
CA TRP A 556 45.04 40.32 30.43
C TRP A 556 46.15 41.31 30.76
N ASP A 557 47.24 40.85 31.38
CA ASP A 557 48.34 41.70 31.84
C ASP A 557 49.21 42.25 30.71
N THR A 558 49.29 41.52 29.59
CA THR A 558 50.15 41.87 28.46
C THR A 558 49.33 42.29 27.25
N GLU A 559 48.59 41.36 26.64
CA GLU A 559 47.94 41.59 25.35
C GLU A 559 46.82 42.63 25.47
N PHE A 560 45.87 42.41 26.38
CA PHE A 560 44.74 43.34 26.57
C PHE A 560 45.20 44.71 27.06
N LYS A 561 46.16 44.76 27.99
CA LYS A 561 46.77 46.00 28.46
C LYS A 561 47.44 46.80 27.34
N ASN A 562 48.18 46.13 26.45
CA ASN A 562 48.79 46.76 25.28
C ASN A 562 47.73 47.32 24.32
N MET A 563 46.63 46.59 24.11
CA MET A 563 45.51 47.09 23.31
C MET A 563 44.89 48.34 23.92
N LYS A 564 44.68 48.35 25.25
CA LYS A 564 44.11 49.48 25.99
C LYS A 564 44.95 50.76 25.91
N ASN A 565 46.28 50.63 25.79
CA ASN A 565 47.18 51.77 25.59
C ASN A 565 47.01 52.45 24.21
N ASN A 566 46.27 51.84 23.27
CA ASN A 566 45.91 52.41 21.97
C ASN A 566 44.39 52.62 21.89
N PRO A 567 43.88 53.85 22.12
CA PRO A 567 42.43 54.14 22.19
C PRO A 567 41.64 53.71 20.96
N ARG A 568 42.24 53.83 19.76
CA ARG A 568 41.60 53.42 18.52
C ARG A 568 41.48 51.91 18.44
N LEU A 569 42.57 51.20 18.74
CA LEU A 569 42.62 49.76 18.64
C LEU A 569 41.72 49.07 19.67
N ILE A 570 41.68 49.55 20.92
CA ILE A 570 40.77 49.00 21.94
C ILE A 570 39.31 49.25 21.57
N SER A 571 38.96 50.45 21.08
CA SER A 571 37.60 50.76 20.65
C SER A 571 37.15 49.87 19.49
N GLU A 572 38.00 49.70 18.46
CA GLU A 572 37.71 48.83 17.31
C GLU A 572 37.61 47.34 17.71
N ALA A 573 38.33 46.92 18.76
CA ALA A 573 38.34 45.53 19.22
C ALA A 573 37.17 45.18 20.16
N VAL A 574 36.81 46.09 21.08
CA VAL A 574 35.80 45.86 22.12
C VAL A 574 34.39 46.17 21.63
N ALA A 575 34.20 47.20 20.79
CA ALA A 575 32.88 47.60 20.31
C ALA A 575 32.07 46.47 19.65
N PRO A 576 32.66 45.57 18.82
CA PRO A 576 31.93 44.42 18.29
C PRO A 576 31.38 43.51 19.40
N ILE A 577 32.16 43.21 20.44
CA ILE A 577 31.74 42.35 21.56
C ILE A 577 30.59 43.01 22.30
N GLN A 578 30.73 44.29 22.64
CA GLN A 578 29.69 45.07 23.31
C GLN A 578 28.41 45.07 22.48
N ASN A 579 28.48 45.35 21.18
CA ASN A 579 27.30 45.38 20.32
C ASN A 579 26.55 44.05 20.30
N LYS A 580 27.25 42.91 20.28
CA LYS A 580 26.62 41.59 20.27
C LYS A 580 26.07 41.20 21.65
N VAL A 581 26.89 41.34 22.69
CA VAL A 581 26.52 40.94 24.06
C VAL A 581 25.44 41.88 24.64
N ASN A 582 25.55 43.19 24.42
CA ASN A 582 24.52 44.14 24.88
C ASN A 582 23.20 43.98 24.12
N ARG A 583 23.22 43.64 22.82
CA ARG A 583 21.97 43.37 22.08
C ARG A 583 21.16 42.26 22.73
N PHE A 584 21.84 41.25 23.26
CA PHE A 584 21.21 40.16 24.02
C PHE A 584 20.76 40.60 25.42
N LEU A 585 21.63 41.26 26.17
CA LEU A 585 21.35 41.70 27.55
C LEU A 585 20.40 42.90 27.65
N ALA A 586 20.06 43.53 26.53
CA ALA A 586 19.11 44.64 26.46
C ALA A 586 17.70 44.21 26.87
N SER A 587 17.32 42.96 26.54
CA SER A 587 16.04 42.39 26.96
C SER A 587 16.05 42.09 28.45
N SER A 588 15.09 42.66 29.21
CA SER A 588 14.92 42.38 30.63
C SER A 588 14.64 40.90 30.88
N THR A 589 13.83 40.27 30.03
CA THR A 589 13.55 38.82 30.05
C THR A 589 14.84 38.01 30.04
N ILE A 590 15.68 38.24 29.03
CA ILE A 590 16.95 37.55 28.88
C ILE A 590 17.88 37.79 30.07
N ARG A 591 18.02 39.06 30.46
CA ARG A 591 18.88 39.47 31.58
C ARG A 591 18.43 38.84 32.89
N ASN A 592 17.13 38.69 33.11
CA ASN A 592 16.59 38.04 34.29
C ASN A 592 16.90 36.53 34.30
N ILE A 593 17.08 35.90 33.13
CA ILE A 593 17.41 34.46 33.05
C ILE A 593 18.93 34.26 33.19
N LEU A 594 19.74 34.91 32.34
CA LEU A 594 21.19 34.68 32.29
C LEU A 594 22.00 35.51 33.30
N GLY A 595 21.38 36.52 33.92
CA GLY A 595 22.04 37.41 34.88
C GLY A 595 22.09 36.88 36.31
N GLN A 596 21.45 35.75 36.58
CA GLN A 596 21.41 35.12 37.90
C GLN A 596 22.66 34.26 38.15
N ARG A 597 23.17 34.25 39.38
CA ARG A 597 24.43 33.56 39.73
C ARG A 597 24.30 32.05 39.81
N LYS A 598 23.11 31.53 40.08
CA LYS A 598 22.81 30.09 40.19
C LYS A 598 21.63 29.76 39.30
N SER A 599 21.70 28.63 38.63
CA SER A 599 20.61 28.10 37.82
C SER A 599 19.52 27.52 38.74
N THR A 600 18.26 27.68 38.33
CA THR A 600 17.12 27.02 38.99
C THR A 600 16.77 25.70 38.30
N ILE A 601 17.37 25.44 37.14
CA ILE A 601 17.25 24.19 36.40
C ILE A 601 18.59 23.44 36.37
N ASP A 602 18.53 22.12 36.53
CA ASP A 602 19.68 21.23 36.43
C ASP A 602 19.50 20.30 35.23
N ILE A 603 20.15 20.64 34.12
CA ILE A 603 20.08 19.86 32.88
C ILE A 603 20.85 18.55 33.02
N GLU A 604 21.93 18.52 33.81
CA GLU A 604 22.71 17.30 34.05
C GLU A 604 21.89 16.27 34.82
N ASP A 605 21.22 16.70 35.89
CA ASP A 605 20.25 15.89 36.64
C ASP A 605 19.10 15.44 35.75
N ALA A 606 18.52 16.38 34.98
CA ALA A 606 17.39 16.08 34.12
C ALA A 606 17.67 14.95 33.15
N MET A 607 18.86 15.00 32.55
CA MET A 607 19.33 13.97 31.66
C MET A 607 19.54 12.64 32.44
N ASN A 608 20.32 12.65 33.52
CA ASN A 608 20.79 11.44 34.19
C ASN A 608 19.71 10.70 34.98
N ASN A 609 18.72 11.43 35.50
CA ASN A 609 17.60 10.88 36.26
C ASN A 609 16.31 10.72 35.44
N GLY A 610 16.35 11.04 34.14
CA GLY A 610 15.23 10.83 33.23
C GLY A 610 14.05 11.77 33.50
N LYS A 611 14.34 13.05 33.78
CA LYS A 611 13.32 14.11 33.97
C LYS A 611 12.72 14.56 32.64
N ILE A 612 11.72 15.44 32.72
CA ILE A 612 10.99 15.98 31.57
C ILE A 612 11.30 17.48 31.46
N LEU A 613 12.18 17.86 30.53
CA LEU A 613 12.58 19.23 30.28
C LEU A 613 11.78 19.84 29.12
N LEU A 614 10.85 20.74 29.42
CA LEU A 614 9.99 21.41 28.43
C LEU A 614 10.45 22.86 28.27
N MET A 615 10.97 23.21 27.09
CA MET A 615 11.55 24.52 26.77
C MET A 615 10.65 25.25 25.78
N ASN A 616 9.75 26.08 26.31
CA ASN A 616 8.81 26.87 25.53
C ASN A 616 9.49 28.18 25.10
N LEU A 617 9.88 28.26 23.83
CA LEU A 617 10.57 29.41 23.25
C LEU A 617 9.66 30.18 22.30
N SER A 618 8.36 30.28 22.61
CA SER A 618 7.34 30.91 21.78
C SER A 618 7.81 32.26 21.21
N LYS A 619 8.17 32.29 19.91
CA LYS A 619 8.68 33.48 19.20
C LYS A 619 7.72 34.66 19.32
N GLY A 620 6.41 34.38 19.34
CA GLY A 620 5.36 35.39 19.50
C GLY A 620 5.37 36.08 20.88
N LYS A 621 5.88 35.43 21.93
CA LYS A 621 5.95 36.01 23.28
C LYS A 621 7.27 36.73 23.55
N ILE A 622 8.39 36.16 23.09
CA ILE A 622 9.74 36.62 23.51
C ILE A 622 10.56 37.25 22.38
N GLY A 623 10.06 37.20 21.15
CA GLY A 623 10.74 37.66 19.94
C GLY A 623 11.64 36.59 19.34
N GLU A 624 11.75 36.60 18.01
CA GLU A 624 12.50 35.61 17.22
C GLU A 624 13.99 35.57 17.60
N ASP A 625 14.68 36.71 17.60
CA ASP A 625 16.11 36.80 17.94
C ASP A 625 16.41 36.17 19.32
N ASN A 626 15.54 36.41 20.32
CA ASN A 626 15.72 35.90 21.68
C ASN A 626 15.44 34.39 21.76
N ALA A 627 14.43 33.90 21.05
CA ALA A 627 14.08 32.49 20.99
C ALA A 627 15.19 31.67 20.35
N ASP A 628 15.67 32.09 19.18
CA ASP A 628 16.72 31.39 18.43
C ASP A 628 18.02 31.30 19.25
N LEU A 629 18.41 32.39 19.91
CA LEU A 629 19.60 32.43 20.75
C LEU A 629 19.45 31.57 22.01
N LEU A 630 18.35 31.70 22.76
CA LEU A 630 18.11 30.84 23.93
C LEU A 630 18.08 29.36 23.54
N GLY A 631 17.44 29.02 22.41
CA GLY A 631 17.40 27.66 21.91
C GLY A 631 18.79 27.13 21.57
N ALA A 632 19.62 27.91 20.86
CA ALA A 632 21.00 27.53 20.56
C ALA A 632 21.84 27.33 21.83
N LEU A 633 21.67 28.18 22.84
CA LEU A 633 22.38 28.07 24.13
C LEU A 633 21.92 26.85 24.94
N LEU A 634 20.61 26.58 24.97
CA LEU A 634 20.02 25.41 25.63
C LEU A 634 20.51 24.10 24.97
N VAL A 635 20.47 24.02 23.64
CA VAL A 635 20.99 22.85 22.93
C VAL A 635 22.48 22.66 23.19
N SER A 636 23.26 23.75 23.20
CA SER A 636 24.70 23.68 23.50
C SER A 636 24.96 23.20 24.94
N ARG A 637 24.12 23.59 25.92
CA ARG A 637 24.20 23.08 27.29
C ARG A 637 23.85 21.59 27.36
N ILE A 638 22.79 21.16 26.70
CA ILE A 638 22.40 19.75 26.63
C ILE A 638 23.51 18.93 25.97
N GLN A 639 24.11 19.44 24.88
CA GLN A 639 25.26 18.82 24.23
C GLN A 639 26.44 18.65 25.18
N PHE A 640 26.81 19.72 25.89
CA PHE A 640 27.91 19.69 26.83
C PHE A 640 27.69 18.62 27.90
N PHE A 641 26.50 18.58 28.52
CA PHE A 641 26.19 17.58 29.54
C PHE A 641 26.07 16.17 28.98
N ALA A 642 25.61 16.00 27.73
CA ALA A 642 25.68 14.73 27.04
C ALA A 642 27.13 14.21 26.95
N LEU A 643 28.07 15.05 26.49
CA LEU A 643 29.49 14.67 26.39
C LEU A 643 30.09 14.30 27.75
N GLN A 644 29.69 14.97 28.84
CA GLN A 644 30.16 14.63 30.19
C GLN A 644 29.77 13.22 30.64
N ARG A 645 28.72 12.62 30.07
CA ARG A 645 28.34 11.23 30.32
C ARG A 645 29.37 10.21 29.83
N ALA A 646 30.42 10.64 29.13
CA ALA A 646 31.62 9.83 28.88
C ALA A 646 32.14 9.16 30.16
N LYS A 647 32.01 9.84 31.31
CA LYS A 647 32.43 9.38 32.63
C LYS A 647 31.54 8.29 33.23
N ILE A 648 30.30 8.14 32.74
CA ILE A 648 29.32 7.14 33.21
C ILE A 648 29.49 5.86 32.36
N PRO A 649 29.54 4.65 32.93
CA PRO A 649 29.55 3.41 32.16
C PRO A 649 28.38 3.30 31.19
N SER A 650 28.60 2.80 29.97
CA SER A 650 27.56 2.80 28.92
C SER A 650 26.27 2.08 29.31
N ALA A 651 26.33 1.06 30.16
CA ALA A 651 25.16 0.29 30.61
C ALA A 651 24.30 1.05 31.65
N GLU A 652 24.89 2.03 32.33
CA GLU A 652 24.21 2.84 33.36
C GLU A 652 23.64 4.15 32.78
N ARG A 653 24.00 4.50 31.54
CA ARG A 653 23.52 5.71 30.87
C ARG A 653 22.03 5.55 30.54
N ARG A 654 21.18 6.32 31.23
CA ARG A 654 19.76 6.43 30.87
C ARG A 654 19.60 7.16 29.54
N PRO A 655 18.82 6.62 28.59
CA PRO A 655 18.46 7.34 27.37
C PRO A 655 17.74 8.66 27.69
N PHE A 656 18.12 9.70 26.96
CA PHE A 656 17.46 10.99 26.96
C PHE A 656 17.09 11.36 25.52
N TYR A 657 15.82 11.62 25.25
CA TYR A 657 15.32 11.94 23.91
C TYR A 657 15.02 13.43 23.79
N LEU A 658 15.78 14.13 22.96
CA LEU A 658 15.61 15.56 22.72
C LEU A 658 14.83 15.77 21.42
N TYR A 659 13.61 16.28 21.56
CA TYR A 659 12.73 16.72 20.50
C TYR A 659 12.95 18.20 20.25
N VAL A 660 13.30 18.56 19.01
CA VAL A 660 13.51 19.94 18.59
C VAL A 660 12.60 20.21 17.41
N ASP A 661 11.56 21.01 17.63
CA ASP A 661 10.72 21.48 16.54
C ASP A 661 11.43 22.61 15.78
N GLU A 662 11.34 22.61 14.45
CA GLU A 662 12.03 23.57 13.57
C GLU A 662 13.53 23.74 13.89
N PHE A 663 14.25 22.61 13.90
CA PHE A 663 15.64 22.57 14.41
C PHE A 663 16.61 23.52 13.70
N GLN A 664 16.32 23.91 12.44
CA GLN A 664 17.15 24.83 11.67
C GLN A 664 17.34 26.20 12.34
N ASN A 665 16.38 26.62 13.18
CA ASN A 665 16.45 27.86 13.94
C ASN A 665 17.54 27.83 15.04
N PHE A 666 18.01 26.63 15.40
CA PHE A 666 18.92 26.40 16.52
C PHE A 666 20.21 25.67 16.10
N ALA A 667 20.34 25.31 14.81
CA ALA A 667 21.36 24.41 14.30
C ALA A 667 22.75 25.08 14.20
N THR A 668 23.54 24.99 15.26
CA THR A 668 24.95 25.42 15.29
C THR A 668 25.87 24.46 14.51
N GLY A 669 27.10 24.87 14.19
CA GLY A 669 28.11 23.96 13.63
C GLY A 669 28.46 22.77 14.53
N SER A 670 28.12 22.83 15.83
CA SER A 670 28.26 21.70 16.75
C SER A 670 27.12 20.67 16.65
N PHE A 671 26.07 20.93 15.86
CA PHE A 671 25.01 19.93 15.62
C PHE A 671 25.49 18.73 14.79
N GLU A 672 26.44 18.93 13.87
CA GLU A 672 26.98 17.82 13.08
C GLU A 672 27.73 16.81 13.97
N SER A 673 28.51 17.31 14.92
CA SER A 673 29.20 16.46 15.90
C SER A 673 28.22 15.80 16.87
N ILE A 674 27.13 16.48 17.25
CA ILE A 674 26.10 15.87 18.09
C ILE A 674 25.40 14.71 17.36
N LEU A 675 25.03 14.87 16.10
CA LEU A 675 24.34 13.82 15.33
C LEU A 675 25.22 12.59 15.06
N SER A 676 26.53 12.78 15.01
CA SER A 676 27.48 11.68 14.78
C SER A 676 27.93 10.98 16.07
N GLU A 677 27.97 11.68 17.21
CA GLU A 677 28.57 11.15 18.45
C GLU A 677 27.59 10.92 19.61
N SER A 678 26.44 11.60 19.63
CA SER A 678 25.52 11.65 20.79
C SER A 678 24.92 10.30 21.19
N ARG A 679 24.79 9.36 20.25
CA ARG A 679 24.36 7.99 20.50
C ARG A 679 25.21 7.31 21.58
N LYS A 680 26.53 7.50 21.57
CA LYS A 680 27.43 6.91 22.57
C LYS A 680 27.12 7.45 23.97
N TYR A 681 26.61 8.66 24.06
CA TYR A 681 26.30 9.34 25.32
C TYR A 681 24.82 9.16 25.76
N GLY A 682 24.07 8.30 25.09
CA GLY A 682 22.67 8.02 25.43
C GLY A 682 21.73 9.18 25.12
N LEU A 683 22.07 10.05 24.17
CA LEU A 683 21.22 11.14 23.70
C LEU A 683 20.68 10.79 22.30
N GLY A 684 19.35 10.77 22.15
CA GLY A 684 18.66 10.58 20.88
C GLY A 684 17.98 11.87 20.42
N LEU A 685 18.23 12.29 19.18
CA LEU A 685 17.73 13.55 18.63
C LEU A 685 16.55 13.32 17.70
N TYR A 686 15.48 14.09 17.91
CA TYR A 686 14.24 14.01 17.16
C TYR A 686 13.98 15.39 16.57
N LEU A 687 14.27 15.56 15.28
CA LEU A 687 14.34 16.85 14.61
C LEU A 687 13.26 16.97 13.55
N THR A 688 12.55 18.10 13.51
CA THR A 688 11.61 18.41 12.42
C THR A 688 12.09 19.58 11.57
N HIS A 689 11.75 19.52 10.29
CA HIS A 689 12.11 20.53 9.31
C HIS A 689 10.99 20.77 8.28
N GLN A 690 10.90 21.99 7.74
CA GLN A 690 9.88 22.33 6.75
C GLN A 690 10.35 22.13 5.30
N TYR A 691 11.51 22.67 4.93
CA TYR A 691 12.01 22.64 3.56
C TYR A 691 13.52 22.40 3.51
N THR A 692 13.99 21.43 2.73
CA THR A 692 15.44 21.15 2.61
C THR A 692 16.29 22.37 2.22
N ALA A 693 15.73 23.36 1.53
CA ALA A 693 16.43 24.60 1.15
C ALA A 693 16.70 25.57 2.31
N GLN A 694 16.16 25.32 3.51
CA GLN A 694 16.44 26.09 4.72
C GLN A 694 17.67 25.57 5.49
N LEU A 695 18.27 24.45 5.04
CA LEU A 695 19.59 23.96 5.43
C LEU A 695 20.60 24.34 4.35
#